data_AF-A0A7X7TD55-F1
#
_entry.id   AF-A0A7X7TD55-F1
#
_cell.length_a   1.000
_cell.length_b   1.000
_cell.length_c   1.000
_cell.angle_alpha   90.00
_cell.angle_beta   90.00
_cell.angle_gamma   90.00
#
_symmetry.space_group_name_H-M   'P 1'
#
loop_
_entity.id
_entity.type
_entity.pdbx_description
1 polymer ?
#
loop_
_entity_poly.entity_id
_entity_poly.type
_entity_poly.pdbx_seq_one_letter_code
_entity_poly.pdbx_strand_id
1 'polypeptide(L)'
;AYRVYHLIPATPSFALAILVTAGAMAYATVLDEVLIAVLALLGGYLTPILLSTGQNLPVQLFLYVLILGLGAMACAVYRKWPGVNLLCFFGTYGLYTGWFESFYRSTMRPVEGLPPQMDIALIWLCIFFAVFLTLPMVYGLVHNSPARKQDVTLILSNAAATLYYFWAILYPVHRNEMALCCVGLFAVHLASALGVYRRCPGDNDCRMALVAIGLFFITLAIPLYFHMYIVALSWAAEAAVLCFIGLRYRSPLTQIAAAIAMALSLFKLAEQLPLHNESFSLIFNPQFGSWCFVAAMAFVAHILYRRDNSLSSEVRSTIIQLLYFLSVMILSVAVILEWYGECRFNHAAHHINLPAFLRGMYILACVVPLVFVIRPFSPAGRGMPQTALALGVLATAYALIAFPLVHHSAYPIFFNGWFAYGAVFCASLFVLAFLLRRSMEPADWELSGKTITLFVRLVPAILISMELYLFWHFRGPLEARADDWYFYPTCFVFILWTLYGMILIPRLGAAAGVAGAVALVTLFPGVHLTAFALLNNPWFLVGTLLIVAIAAAAVLARWLIPSDSVDRPIWVILGLTATITLWFLITEEIYFYWYCRHVYGDRLVNWYYFSNMYISIFWAIYGAALMVAGFVKHLRLVRYLALGLFALLLAKVFLIDMSNVPSVYRMAAFLATGLTLLGVSYLYMYAKKKGLLDGMPNLGQ
;
A
#
# COMPACT_ATOMS: atom_id res chain seq x y z
N ALA A 1 70.70 -28.58 0.12
CA ALA A 1 71.18 -29.11 -1.18
C ALA A 1 70.60 -28.34 -2.37
N TYR A 2 69.28 -28.33 -2.59
CA TYR A 2 68.64 -27.64 -3.73
C TYR A 2 68.70 -26.10 -3.69
N ARG A 3 68.05 -25.47 -2.70
CA ARG A 3 67.78 -24.01 -2.73
C ARG A 3 69.01 -23.13 -2.51
N VAL A 4 69.88 -23.49 -1.56
CA VAL A 4 71.03 -22.67 -1.13
C VAL A 4 72.31 -23.06 -1.87
N TYR A 5 72.48 -24.34 -2.19
CA TYR A 5 73.74 -24.88 -2.72
C TYR A 5 73.62 -25.40 -4.17
N HIS A 6 72.42 -25.44 -4.75
CA HIS A 6 72.15 -25.88 -6.13
C HIS A 6 72.75 -27.25 -6.51
N LEU A 7 72.94 -28.15 -5.54
CA LEU A 7 73.65 -29.43 -5.73
C LEU A 7 72.83 -30.52 -6.42
N ILE A 8 71.50 -30.40 -6.39
CA ILE A 8 70.57 -31.40 -6.93
C ILE A 8 69.46 -30.69 -7.71
N PRO A 9 68.93 -31.26 -8.80
CA PRO A 9 67.78 -30.70 -9.51
C PRO A 9 66.45 -30.79 -8.72
N ALA A 10 65.41 -30.10 -9.19
CA ALA A 10 64.12 -30.00 -8.50
C ALA A 10 63.42 -31.37 -8.37
N THR A 11 63.28 -32.11 -9.47
CA THR A 11 62.59 -33.42 -9.51
C THR A 11 63.15 -34.44 -8.49
N PRO A 12 64.48 -34.72 -8.43
CA PRO A 12 65.03 -35.62 -7.41
C PRO A 12 64.91 -35.05 -5.99
N SER A 13 64.90 -33.72 -5.82
CA SER A 13 64.66 -33.10 -4.51
C SER A 13 63.24 -33.38 -3.99
N PHE A 14 62.23 -33.26 -4.87
CA PHE A 14 60.85 -33.61 -4.54
C PHE A 14 60.69 -35.10 -4.26
N ALA A 15 61.31 -35.97 -5.07
CA ALA A 15 61.27 -37.42 -4.86
C ALA A 15 61.88 -37.83 -3.50
N LEU A 16 63.05 -37.26 -3.14
CA LEU A 16 63.69 -37.49 -1.85
C LEU A 16 62.81 -36.98 -0.70
N ALA A 17 62.18 -35.81 -0.84
CA ALA A 17 61.28 -35.29 0.19
C ALA A 17 60.05 -36.19 0.39
N ILE A 18 59.49 -36.77 -0.67
CA ILE A 18 58.42 -37.77 -0.58
C ILE A 18 58.92 -38.99 0.20
N LEU A 19 60.08 -39.55 -0.17
CA LEU A 19 60.63 -40.75 0.48
C LEU A 19 60.89 -40.53 1.97
N VAL A 20 61.49 -39.38 2.33
CA VAL A 20 61.74 -39.03 3.73
C VAL A 20 60.43 -38.86 4.50
N THR A 21 59.46 -38.16 3.92
CA THR A 21 58.15 -37.94 4.57
C THR A 21 57.39 -39.25 4.72
N ALA A 22 57.34 -40.09 3.69
CA ALA A 22 56.68 -41.39 3.72
C ALA A 22 57.34 -42.33 4.73
N GLY A 23 58.68 -42.39 4.75
CA GLY A 23 59.44 -43.17 5.74
C GLY A 23 59.19 -42.71 7.17
N ALA A 24 59.21 -41.39 7.42
CA ALA A 24 58.93 -40.82 8.73
C ALA A 24 57.47 -41.06 9.17
N MET A 25 56.50 -40.97 8.24
CA MET A 25 55.10 -41.27 8.51
C MET A 25 54.87 -42.75 8.83
N ALA A 26 55.50 -43.65 8.08
CA ALA A 26 55.45 -45.09 8.35
C ALA A 26 56.04 -45.40 9.73
N TYR A 27 57.21 -44.83 10.04
CA TYR A 27 57.87 -44.96 11.33
C TYR A 27 57.01 -44.44 12.49
N ALA A 28 56.43 -43.24 12.33
CA ALA A 28 55.52 -42.64 13.31
C ALA A 28 54.29 -43.54 13.57
N THR A 29 53.72 -44.14 12.51
CA THR A 29 52.55 -45.03 12.62
C THR A 29 52.85 -46.31 13.39
N VAL A 30 54.05 -46.88 13.17
CA VAL A 30 54.51 -48.07 13.89
C VAL A 30 54.75 -47.76 15.37
N LEU A 31 55.39 -46.63 15.68
CA LEU A 31 55.70 -46.23 17.06
C LEU A 31 54.56 -45.55 17.83
N ASP A 32 53.45 -45.25 17.18
CA ASP A 32 52.33 -44.47 17.73
C ASP A 32 52.71 -43.05 18.18
N GLU A 33 53.63 -42.41 17.47
CA GLU A 33 54.18 -41.10 17.83
C GLU A 33 53.63 -39.96 16.95
N VAL A 34 52.58 -39.30 17.45
CA VAL A 34 51.90 -38.18 16.75
C VAL A 34 52.86 -37.04 16.39
N LEU A 35 53.82 -36.72 17.25
CA LEU A 35 54.72 -35.59 17.03
C LEU A 35 55.59 -35.80 15.78
N ILE A 36 56.09 -37.03 15.58
CA ILE A 36 56.89 -37.37 14.40
C ILE A 36 56.03 -37.26 13.14
N ALA A 37 54.78 -37.72 13.18
CA ALA A 37 53.86 -37.60 12.06
C ALA A 37 53.55 -36.13 11.71
N VAL A 38 53.32 -35.29 12.73
CA VAL A 38 53.09 -33.85 12.55
C VAL A 38 54.31 -33.16 11.96
N LEU A 39 55.52 -33.42 12.48
CA LEU A 39 56.76 -32.84 11.96
C LEU A 39 57.05 -33.30 10.53
N ALA A 40 56.82 -34.58 10.23
CA ALA A 40 56.98 -35.13 8.88
C ALA A 40 56.04 -34.46 7.88
N LEU A 41 54.74 -34.36 8.20
CA LEU A 41 53.77 -33.69 7.33
C LEU A 41 54.03 -32.20 7.19
N LEU A 42 54.42 -31.52 8.27
CA LEU A 42 54.75 -30.10 8.22
C LEU A 42 55.95 -29.84 7.31
N GLY A 43 56.99 -30.69 7.39
CA GLY A 43 58.11 -30.68 6.44
C GLY A 43 57.68 -30.98 5.00
N GLY A 44 56.80 -31.97 4.82
CA GLY A 44 56.20 -32.31 3.52
C GLY A 44 55.49 -31.12 2.89
N TYR A 45 54.56 -30.48 3.60
CA TYR A 45 53.81 -29.33 3.09
C TYR A 45 54.65 -28.06 2.91
N LEU A 46 55.75 -27.91 3.65
CA LEU A 46 56.71 -26.82 3.44
C LEU A 46 57.61 -27.05 2.22
N THR A 47 57.79 -28.30 1.78
CA THR A 47 58.72 -28.65 0.71
C THR A 47 58.41 -27.90 -0.60
N PRO A 48 57.17 -27.83 -1.12
CA PRO A 48 56.88 -27.08 -2.33
C PRO A 48 57.16 -25.58 -2.21
N ILE A 49 56.98 -24.99 -1.02
CA ILE A 49 57.28 -23.58 -0.77
C ILE A 49 58.79 -23.36 -0.76
N LEU A 50 59.54 -24.28 -0.15
CA LEU A 50 61.00 -24.20 -0.06
C LEU A 50 61.69 -24.49 -1.39
N LEU A 51 61.12 -25.37 -2.21
CA LEU A 51 61.65 -25.76 -3.53
C LEU A 51 60.97 -24.98 -4.67
N SER A 52 60.14 -23.97 -4.37
CA SER A 52 59.40 -23.23 -5.39
C SER A 52 60.33 -22.54 -6.38
N THR A 53 60.10 -22.77 -7.67
CA THR A 53 60.78 -22.10 -8.78
C THR A 53 60.05 -20.85 -9.27
N GLY A 54 58.87 -20.54 -8.70
CA GLY A 54 57.97 -19.49 -9.18
C GLY A 54 57.26 -19.81 -10.51
N GLN A 55 57.49 -20.99 -11.09
CA GLN A 55 56.84 -21.42 -12.33
C GLN A 55 55.44 -22.00 -12.09
N ASN A 56 54.53 -21.79 -13.04
CA ASN A 56 53.18 -22.35 -12.99
C ASN A 56 53.17 -23.83 -13.42
N LEU A 57 53.39 -24.73 -12.47
CA LEU A 57 53.45 -26.19 -12.65
C LEU A 57 52.42 -26.91 -11.74
N PRO A 58 51.10 -26.74 -12.00
CA PRO A 58 50.05 -27.17 -11.08
C PRO A 58 49.98 -28.69 -10.92
N VAL A 59 50.15 -29.44 -12.02
CA VAL A 59 50.02 -30.90 -12.01
C VAL A 59 51.07 -31.53 -11.11
N GLN A 60 52.33 -31.07 -11.18
CA GLN A 60 53.39 -31.56 -10.31
C GLN A 60 53.13 -31.22 -8.84
N LEU A 61 52.70 -29.98 -8.55
CA LEU A 61 52.37 -29.54 -7.20
C LEU A 61 51.23 -30.36 -6.59
N PHE A 62 50.13 -30.52 -7.32
CA PHE A 62 48.96 -31.23 -6.83
C PHE A 62 49.16 -32.73 -6.71
N LEU A 63 49.93 -33.34 -7.61
CA LEU A 63 50.31 -34.75 -7.49
C LEU A 63 51.20 -35.00 -6.26
N TYR A 64 52.14 -34.09 -5.98
CA TYR A 64 52.94 -34.14 -4.75
C TYR A 64 52.06 -34.04 -3.50
N VAL A 65 51.15 -33.05 -3.46
CA VAL A 65 50.22 -32.84 -2.34
C VAL A 65 49.27 -34.03 -2.17
N LEU A 66 48.78 -34.62 -3.26
CA LEU A 66 47.95 -35.82 -3.22
C LEU A 66 48.68 -37.00 -2.58
N ILE A 67 49.96 -37.22 -2.93
CA ILE A 67 50.76 -38.30 -2.34
C ILE A 67 50.88 -38.11 -0.82
N LEU A 68 51.11 -36.88 -0.35
CA LEU A 68 51.12 -36.58 1.09
C LEU A 68 49.75 -36.83 1.74
N GLY A 69 48.67 -36.42 1.07
CA GLY A 69 47.30 -36.64 1.53
C GLY A 69 46.93 -38.13 1.64
N LEU A 70 47.27 -38.93 0.62
CA LEU A 70 47.07 -40.37 0.63
C LEU A 70 47.94 -41.07 1.67
N GLY A 71 49.17 -40.59 1.88
CA GLY A 71 50.05 -41.06 2.95
C GLY A 71 49.44 -40.83 4.33
N ALA A 72 48.95 -39.61 4.60
CA ALA A 72 48.23 -39.31 5.84
C ALA A 72 46.96 -40.17 6.00
N MET A 73 46.22 -40.40 4.92
CA MET A 73 45.03 -41.26 4.93
C MET A 73 45.37 -42.73 5.22
N ALA A 74 46.47 -43.24 4.67
CA ALA A 74 46.95 -44.60 4.97
C ALA A 74 47.31 -44.75 6.44
N CYS A 75 47.95 -43.75 7.05
CA CYS A 75 48.22 -43.73 8.50
C CYS A 75 46.92 -43.64 9.31
N ALA A 76 45.94 -42.86 8.84
CA ALA A 76 44.63 -42.71 9.47
C ALA A 76 43.79 -44.00 9.46
N VAL A 77 44.12 -44.99 8.62
CA VAL A 77 43.51 -46.33 8.72
C VAL A 77 43.89 -46.98 10.04
N TYR A 78 45.15 -46.88 10.46
CA TYR A 78 45.66 -47.59 11.65
C TYR A 78 45.54 -46.77 12.93
N ARG A 79 45.67 -45.44 12.85
CA ARG A 79 45.73 -44.55 14.02
C ARG A 79 44.80 -43.34 13.87
N LYS A 80 44.08 -42.98 14.94
CA LYS A 80 43.13 -41.86 14.93
C LYS A 80 43.79 -40.57 15.47
N TRP A 81 44.44 -39.82 14.58
CA TRP A 81 45.15 -38.59 14.92
C TRP A 81 44.51 -37.34 14.29
N PRO A 82 43.60 -36.63 14.99
CA PRO A 82 42.89 -35.49 14.41
C PRO A 82 43.81 -34.33 14.00
N GLY A 83 44.92 -34.12 14.73
CA GLY A 83 45.89 -33.07 14.42
C GLY A 83 46.57 -33.28 13.07
N VAL A 84 46.82 -34.54 12.69
CA VAL A 84 47.38 -34.92 11.39
C VAL A 84 46.36 -34.63 10.27
N ASN A 85 45.09 -34.96 10.47
CA ASN A 85 44.02 -34.68 9.50
C ASN A 85 43.85 -33.19 9.25
N LEU A 86 43.84 -32.37 10.32
CA LEU A 86 43.73 -30.91 10.21
C LEU A 86 44.94 -30.31 9.50
N LEU A 87 46.16 -30.69 9.89
CA LEU A 87 47.38 -30.21 9.23
C LEU A 87 47.38 -30.56 7.74
N CYS A 88 46.95 -31.78 7.39
CA CYS A 88 46.85 -32.24 6.02
C CYS A 88 45.83 -31.41 5.21
N PHE A 89 44.66 -31.12 5.80
CA PHE A 89 43.63 -30.27 5.19
C PHE A 89 44.14 -28.85 4.93
N PHE A 90 44.68 -28.19 5.95
CA PHE A 90 45.18 -26.82 5.82
C PHE A 90 46.40 -26.73 4.91
N GLY A 91 47.30 -27.71 4.94
CA GLY A 91 48.44 -27.78 4.04
C GLY A 91 48.00 -27.92 2.58
N THR A 92 47.04 -28.81 2.31
CA THR A 92 46.52 -29.03 0.94
C THR A 92 45.78 -27.82 0.41
N TYR A 93 44.74 -27.36 1.12
CA TYR A 93 43.97 -26.19 0.69
C TYR A 93 44.80 -24.91 0.73
N GLY A 94 45.79 -24.79 1.63
CA GLY A 94 46.71 -23.66 1.65
C GLY A 94 47.58 -23.59 0.39
N LEU A 95 48.17 -24.71 -0.03
CA LEU A 95 48.94 -24.76 -1.28
C LEU A 95 48.05 -24.60 -2.52
N TYR A 96 46.86 -25.19 -2.51
CA TYR A 96 45.87 -24.99 -3.57
C TYR A 96 45.46 -23.52 -3.69
N THR A 97 45.18 -22.84 -2.56
CA THR A 97 44.90 -21.40 -2.51
C THR A 97 46.08 -20.59 -3.02
N GLY A 98 47.29 -20.92 -2.59
CA GLY A 98 48.50 -20.22 -3.00
C GLY A 98 48.70 -20.27 -4.51
N TRP A 99 48.47 -21.45 -5.12
CA TRP A 99 48.46 -21.58 -6.58
C TRP A 99 47.30 -20.81 -7.23
N PHE A 100 46.09 -20.98 -6.70
CA PHE A 100 44.87 -20.39 -7.24
C PHE A 100 44.97 -18.87 -7.33
N GLU A 101 45.41 -18.20 -6.26
CA GLU A 101 45.53 -16.74 -6.21
C GLU A 101 46.70 -16.22 -7.05
N SER A 102 47.85 -16.91 -7.01
CA SER A 102 49.08 -16.42 -7.66
C SER A 102 49.06 -16.61 -9.19
N PHE A 103 48.48 -17.71 -9.68
CA PHE A 103 48.59 -18.10 -11.08
C PHE A 103 47.25 -18.14 -11.82
N TYR A 104 46.21 -18.68 -11.21
CA TYR A 104 44.94 -18.97 -11.90
C TYR A 104 43.95 -17.78 -11.86
N ARG A 105 43.85 -17.07 -10.74
CA ARG A 105 42.91 -15.95 -10.59
C ARG A 105 43.16 -14.80 -11.56
N SER A 106 44.42 -14.52 -11.88
CA SER A 106 44.79 -13.51 -12.87
C SER A 106 44.37 -13.88 -14.29
N THR A 107 44.24 -15.18 -14.58
CA THR A 107 43.83 -15.74 -15.88
C THR A 107 42.31 -15.85 -16.05
N MET A 108 41.52 -15.64 -14.98
CA MET A 108 40.04 -15.62 -15.03
C MET A 108 39.45 -14.34 -15.65
N ARG A 109 40.27 -13.40 -16.13
CA ARG A 109 39.78 -12.14 -16.73
C ARG A 109 39.00 -12.42 -18.02
N PRO A 110 38.00 -11.59 -18.36
CA PRO A 110 37.11 -11.82 -19.50
C PRO A 110 37.85 -11.52 -20.79
N VAL A 111 38.64 -12.48 -21.25
CA VAL A 111 39.14 -12.58 -22.62
C VAL A 111 38.37 -13.75 -23.24
N GLU A 112 37.88 -13.58 -24.46
CA GLU A 112 37.04 -14.54 -25.17
C GLU A 112 37.57 -15.99 -25.07
N GLY A 113 36.95 -16.82 -24.22
CA GLY A 113 37.33 -18.22 -24.02
C GLY A 113 37.17 -18.74 -22.58
N LEU A 114 37.27 -20.06 -22.41
CA LEU A 114 37.38 -20.69 -21.08
C LEU A 114 38.74 -20.31 -20.44
N PRO A 115 38.79 -20.01 -19.13
CA PRO A 115 40.06 -19.77 -18.46
C PRO A 115 41.01 -20.96 -18.68
N PRO A 116 42.26 -20.73 -19.12
CA PRO A 116 43.21 -21.81 -19.28
C PRO A 116 43.42 -22.50 -17.92
N GLN A 117 43.49 -23.83 -17.91
CA GLN A 117 43.65 -24.67 -16.71
C GLN A 117 42.43 -24.74 -15.78
N MET A 118 41.23 -24.32 -16.23
CA MET A 118 39.99 -24.49 -15.46
C MET A 118 39.69 -25.96 -15.15
N ASP A 119 39.91 -26.84 -16.12
CA ASP A 119 39.81 -28.29 -16.00
C ASP A 119 40.74 -28.83 -14.90
N ILE A 120 42.00 -28.38 -14.88
CA ILE A 120 42.98 -28.73 -13.85
C ILE A 120 42.46 -28.27 -12.47
N ALA A 121 42.01 -27.02 -12.35
CA ALA A 121 41.50 -26.49 -11.09
C ALA A 121 40.33 -27.35 -10.54
N LEU A 122 39.35 -27.66 -11.38
CA LEU A 122 38.15 -28.41 -10.99
C LEU A 122 38.42 -29.89 -10.70
N ILE A 123 39.22 -30.56 -11.54
CA ILE A 123 39.56 -31.98 -11.37
C ILE A 123 40.30 -32.17 -10.04
N TRP A 124 41.33 -31.37 -9.78
CA TRP A 124 42.10 -31.48 -8.55
C TRP A 124 41.31 -31.07 -7.31
N LEU A 125 40.41 -30.08 -7.42
CA LEU A 125 39.47 -29.75 -6.35
C LEU A 125 38.57 -30.95 -6.00
N CYS A 126 38.04 -31.66 -7.00
CA CYS A 126 37.21 -32.85 -6.78
C CYS A 126 38.01 -34.00 -6.14
N ILE A 127 39.27 -34.19 -6.53
CA ILE A 127 40.17 -35.18 -5.93
C ILE A 127 40.43 -34.84 -4.45
N PHE A 128 40.79 -33.59 -4.13
CA PHE A 128 41.03 -33.17 -2.76
C PHE A 128 39.76 -33.22 -1.91
N PHE A 129 38.62 -32.81 -2.48
CA PHE A 129 37.31 -32.98 -1.85
C PHE A 129 37.06 -34.45 -1.48
N ALA A 130 37.29 -35.39 -2.40
CA ALA A 130 37.11 -36.81 -2.13
C ALA A 130 38.03 -37.30 -1.00
N VAL A 131 39.31 -36.93 -1.02
CA VAL A 131 40.29 -37.28 0.02
C VAL A 131 39.83 -36.76 1.39
N PHE A 132 39.42 -35.49 1.50
CA PHE A 132 39.04 -34.89 2.79
C PHE A 132 37.60 -35.18 3.20
N LEU A 133 36.76 -35.72 2.31
CA LEU A 133 35.53 -36.36 2.70
C LEU A 133 35.83 -37.71 3.36
N THR A 134 36.70 -38.54 2.75
CA THR A 134 36.97 -39.90 3.26
C THR A 134 37.91 -39.94 4.46
N LEU A 135 38.94 -39.10 4.49
CA LEU A 135 39.99 -39.07 5.52
C LEU A 135 39.45 -39.03 6.97
N PRO A 136 38.53 -38.12 7.36
CA PRO A 136 38.00 -38.08 8.74
C PRO A 136 37.12 -39.29 9.07
N MET A 137 36.61 -40.01 8.08
CA MET A 137 35.72 -41.16 8.25
C MET A 137 36.45 -42.51 8.16
N VAL A 138 37.64 -42.58 7.54
CA VAL A 138 38.28 -43.85 7.18
C VAL A 138 38.54 -44.75 8.38
N TYR A 139 39.04 -44.19 9.48
CA TYR A 139 39.27 -44.94 10.72
C TYR A 139 37.98 -45.54 11.25
N GLY A 140 36.91 -44.73 11.30
CA GLY A 140 35.59 -45.15 11.76
C GLY A 140 35.02 -46.25 10.90
N LEU A 141 35.05 -46.09 9.58
CA LEU A 141 34.55 -47.08 8.61
C LEU A 141 35.27 -48.43 8.66
N VAL A 142 36.57 -48.44 9.01
CA VAL A 142 37.36 -49.68 9.14
C VAL A 142 37.20 -50.31 10.53
N HIS A 143 37.21 -49.52 11.60
CA HIS A 143 37.27 -50.00 12.99
C HIS A 143 35.93 -49.93 13.74
N ASN A 144 34.84 -49.55 13.06
CA ASN A 144 33.51 -49.37 13.64
C ASN A 144 33.50 -48.43 14.87
N SER A 145 34.10 -47.26 14.72
CA SER A 145 34.24 -46.25 15.79
C SER A 145 33.59 -44.92 15.39
N PRO A 146 32.81 -44.26 16.27
CA PRO A 146 32.15 -43.00 15.94
C PRO A 146 33.14 -41.86 15.68
N ALA A 147 32.79 -40.97 14.75
CA ALA A 147 33.53 -39.78 14.41
C ALA A 147 33.63 -38.82 15.62
N ARG A 148 34.77 -38.15 15.77
CA ARG A 148 34.91 -37.07 16.75
C ARG A 148 34.29 -35.78 16.18
N LYS A 149 34.00 -34.82 17.04
CA LYS A 149 33.52 -33.49 16.62
C LYS A 149 34.45 -32.85 15.58
N GLN A 150 35.76 -32.99 15.76
CA GLN A 150 36.79 -32.49 14.84
C GLN A 150 36.69 -33.12 13.44
N ASP A 151 36.32 -34.40 13.36
CA ASP A 151 36.14 -35.13 12.10
C ASP A 151 34.93 -34.56 11.32
N VAL A 152 33.82 -34.32 12.03
CA VAL A 152 32.62 -33.68 11.46
C VAL A 152 32.90 -32.23 11.03
N THR A 153 33.63 -31.47 11.84
CA THR A 153 34.07 -30.11 11.47
C THR A 153 34.91 -30.12 10.19
N LEU A 154 35.77 -31.13 10.00
CA LEU A 154 36.60 -31.24 8.81
C LEU A 154 35.76 -31.55 7.56
N ILE A 155 34.76 -32.43 7.66
CA ILE A 155 33.80 -32.70 6.57
C ILE A 155 33.06 -31.40 6.17
N LEU A 156 32.57 -30.65 7.15
CA LEU A 156 31.88 -29.38 6.92
C LEU A 156 32.81 -28.33 6.27
N SER A 157 34.03 -28.19 6.79
CA SER A 157 35.04 -27.28 6.22
C SER A 157 35.40 -27.65 4.79
N ASN A 158 35.49 -28.94 4.47
CA ASN A 158 35.75 -29.43 3.12
C ASN A 158 34.60 -29.08 2.15
N ALA A 159 33.35 -29.31 2.58
CA ALA A 159 32.17 -28.92 1.81
C ALA A 159 32.11 -27.40 1.55
N ALA A 160 32.40 -26.59 2.57
CA ALA A 160 32.45 -25.13 2.45
C ALA A 160 33.57 -24.65 1.51
N ALA A 161 34.77 -25.22 1.62
CA ALA A 161 35.90 -24.88 0.76
C ALA A 161 35.61 -25.24 -0.70
N THR A 162 35.04 -26.43 -0.96
CA THR A 162 34.66 -26.84 -2.32
C THR A 162 33.58 -25.94 -2.91
N LEU A 163 32.57 -25.55 -2.12
CA LEU A 163 31.56 -24.60 -2.58
C LEU A 163 32.16 -23.23 -2.93
N TYR A 164 33.08 -22.72 -2.10
CA TYR A 164 33.77 -21.45 -2.37
C TYR A 164 34.48 -21.49 -3.73
N TYR A 165 35.26 -22.53 -4.01
CA TYR A 165 35.97 -22.62 -5.29
C TYR A 165 35.03 -22.89 -6.46
N PHE A 166 34.00 -23.72 -6.32
CA PHE A 166 32.99 -23.85 -7.36
C PHE A 166 32.30 -22.53 -7.66
N TRP A 167 31.97 -21.74 -6.64
CA TRP A 167 31.42 -20.41 -6.84
C TRP A 167 32.42 -19.48 -7.54
N ALA A 168 33.68 -19.42 -7.08
CA ALA A 168 34.70 -18.56 -7.66
C ALA A 168 35.02 -18.90 -9.13
N ILE A 169 34.95 -20.18 -9.50
CA ILE A 169 35.28 -20.67 -10.86
C ILE A 169 34.07 -20.67 -11.78
N LEU A 170 32.94 -21.23 -11.34
CA LEU A 170 31.80 -21.55 -12.22
C LEU A 170 30.70 -20.51 -12.20
N TYR A 171 30.48 -19.79 -11.10
CA TYR A 171 29.35 -18.85 -11.01
C TYR A 171 29.35 -17.76 -12.11
N PRO A 172 30.49 -17.15 -12.50
CA PRO A 172 30.48 -16.07 -13.48
C PRO A 172 30.19 -16.52 -14.92
N VAL A 173 30.48 -17.78 -15.28
CA VAL A 173 30.48 -18.25 -16.68
C VAL A 173 29.60 -19.48 -16.89
N HIS A 174 29.56 -20.41 -15.93
CA HIS A 174 28.97 -21.75 -16.02
C HIS A 174 28.05 -22.06 -14.82
N ARG A 175 27.07 -21.18 -14.59
CA ARG A 175 26.17 -21.26 -13.44
C ARG A 175 25.32 -22.54 -13.42
N ASN A 176 24.87 -23.01 -14.59
CA ASN A 176 24.03 -24.21 -14.69
C ASN A 176 24.82 -25.47 -14.36
N GLU A 177 26.09 -25.50 -14.75
CA GLU A 177 27.04 -26.56 -14.45
C GLU A 177 27.39 -26.55 -12.96
N MET A 178 27.50 -25.38 -12.33
CA MET A 178 27.64 -25.24 -10.87
C MET A 178 26.47 -25.88 -10.11
N ALA A 179 25.23 -25.73 -10.61
CA ALA A 179 24.08 -26.42 -10.04
C ALA A 179 24.20 -27.95 -10.14
N LEU A 180 24.62 -28.47 -11.30
CA LEU A 180 24.86 -29.91 -11.46
C LEU A 180 25.97 -30.41 -10.52
N CYS A 181 27.02 -29.61 -10.30
CA CYS A 181 28.03 -29.90 -9.29
C CYS A 181 27.44 -29.98 -7.88
N CYS A 182 26.50 -29.10 -7.53
CA CYS A 182 25.79 -29.16 -6.24
C CYS A 182 24.92 -30.42 -6.11
N VAL A 183 24.24 -30.85 -7.18
CA VAL A 183 23.54 -32.15 -7.21
C VAL A 183 24.53 -33.32 -7.01
N GLY A 184 25.70 -33.26 -7.64
CA GLY A 184 26.77 -34.23 -7.44
C GLY A 184 27.25 -34.28 -6.00
N LEU A 185 27.47 -33.12 -5.37
CA LEU A 185 27.84 -33.03 -3.96
C LEU A 185 26.75 -33.62 -3.06
N PHE A 186 25.46 -33.35 -3.31
CA PHE A 186 24.37 -34.00 -2.60
C PHE A 186 24.45 -35.52 -2.69
N ALA A 187 24.59 -36.07 -3.91
CA ALA A 187 24.64 -37.50 -4.13
C ALA A 187 25.82 -38.16 -3.40
N VAL A 188 27.00 -37.53 -3.42
CA VAL A 188 28.20 -38.05 -2.76
C VAL A 188 28.04 -38.02 -1.22
N HIS A 189 27.53 -36.93 -0.64
CA HIS A 189 27.29 -36.87 0.81
C HIS A 189 26.23 -37.88 1.25
N LEU A 190 25.18 -38.10 0.45
CA LEU A 190 24.17 -39.12 0.72
C LEU A 190 24.76 -40.54 0.63
N ALA A 191 25.61 -40.81 -0.36
CA ALA A 191 26.32 -42.08 -0.49
C ALA A 191 27.26 -42.33 0.69
N SER A 192 27.99 -41.31 1.16
CA SER A 192 28.80 -41.37 2.38
C SER A 192 27.95 -41.62 3.62
N ALA A 193 26.80 -40.95 3.77
CA ALA A 193 25.88 -41.18 4.88
C ALA A 193 25.36 -42.63 4.91
N LEU A 194 25.07 -43.20 3.73
CA LEU A 194 24.69 -44.61 3.59
C LEU A 194 25.85 -45.55 3.91
N GLY A 195 27.08 -45.20 3.54
CA GLY A 195 28.30 -45.92 3.92
C GLY A 195 28.48 -45.98 5.43
N VAL A 196 28.35 -44.83 6.11
CA VAL A 196 28.40 -44.72 7.58
C VAL A 196 27.26 -45.50 8.22
N TYR A 197 26.04 -45.42 7.70
CA TYR A 197 24.90 -46.20 8.21
C TYR A 197 25.15 -47.71 8.15
N ARG A 198 25.74 -48.20 7.05
CA ARG A 198 26.00 -49.65 6.85
C ARG A 198 27.19 -50.17 7.65
N ARG A 199 28.26 -49.37 7.79
CA ARG A 199 29.52 -49.82 8.42
C ARG A 199 29.65 -49.41 9.88
N CYS A 200 29.03 -48.30 10.28
CA CYS A 200 29.10 -47.72 11.62
C CYS A 200 27.71 -47.23 12.09
N PRO A 201 26.73 -48.13 12.29
CA PRO A 201 25.35 -47.75 12.56
C PRO A 201 25.19 -46.88 13.84
N GLY A 202 26.12 -47.00 14.79
CA GLY A 202 26.14 -46.22 16.03
C GLY A 202 26.55 -44.74 15.87
N ASP A 203 27.08 -44.33 14.72
CA ASP A 203 27.52 -42.95 14.48
C ASP A 203 26.39 -42.09 13.87
N ASN A 204 25.41 -41.75 14.71
CA ASN A 204 24.26 -40.95 14.30
C ASN A 204 24.65 -39.49 13.96
N ASP A 205 25.63 -38.92 14.68
CA ASP A 205 26.02 -37.52 14.54
C ASP A 205 26.70 -37.27 13.18
N CYS A 206 27.65 -38.12 12.80
CA CYS A 206 28.31 -38.03 11.49
C CYS A 206 27.30 -38.24 10.35
N ARG A 207 26.41 -39.24 10.49
CA ARG A 207 25.37 -39.51 9.50
C ARG A 207 24.41 -38.32 9.33
N MET A 208 23.95 -37.73 10.42
CA MET A 208 23.06 -36.57 10.37
C MET A 208 23.75 -35.35 9.76
N ALA A 209 25.03 -35.13 10.08
CA ALA A 209 25.82 -34.05 9.47
C ALA A 209 25.94 -34.23 7.95
N LEU A 210 26.24 -35.43 7.46
CA LEU A 210 26.33 -35.73 6.03
C LEU A 210 24.99 -35.52 5.30
N VAL A 211 23.87 -35.97 5.91
CA VAL A 211 22.53 -35.75 5.35
C VAL A 211 22.20 -34.26 5.31
N ALA A 212 22.49 -33.51 6.38
CA ALA A 212 22.22 -32.07 6.44
C ALA A 212 23.03 -31.29 5.39
N ILE A 213 24.32 -31.61 5.21
CA ILE A 213 25.18 -31.00 4.18
C ILE A 213 24.66 -31.36 2.78
N GLY A 214 24.26 -32.62 2.55
CA GLY A 214 23.66 -33.03 1.29
C GLY A 214 22.38 -32.25 0.98
N LEU A 215 21.46 -32.16 1.94
CA LEU A 215 20.21 -31.41 1.81
C LEU A 215 20.47 -29.94 1.47
N PHE A 216 21.46 -29.33 2.11
CA PHE A 216 21.89 -27.97 1.77
C PHE A 216 22.29 -27.83 0.29
N PHE A 217 23.10 -28.75 -0.25
CA PHE A 217 23.53 -28.68 -1.65
C PHE A 217 22.40 -28.91 -2.66
N ILE A 218 21.46 -29.83 -2.40
CA ILE A 218 20.33 -30.04 -3.31
C ILE A 218 19.36 -28.86 -3.28
N THR A 219 19.13 -28.26 -2.11
CA THR A 219 18.37 -27.01 -1.98
C THR A 219 19.05 -25.87 -2.75
N LEU A 220 20.39 -25.78 -2.69
CA LEU A 220 21.17 -24.76 -3.41
C LEU A 220 21.23 -24.99 -4.93
N ALA A 221 21.11 -26.24 -5.40
CA ALA A 221 21.16 -26.56 -6.83
C ALA A 221 19.98 -25.95 -7.62
N ILE A 222 18.79 -25.92 -7.03
CA ILE A 222 17.57 -25.39 -7.68
C ILE A 222 17.73 -23.90 -8.04
N PRO A 223 18.06 -22.98 -7.11
CA PRO A 223 18.26 -21.58 -7.45
C PRO A 223 19.47 -21.36 -8.35
N LEU A 224 20.48 -22.23 -8.34
CA LEU A 224 21.62 -22.11 -9.24
C LEU A 224 21.26 -22.50 -10.69
N TYR A 225 20.46 -23.55 -10.90
CA TYR A 225 20.14 -24.07 -12.24
C TYR A 225 19.11 -23.22 -12.97
N PHE A 226 18.11 -22.74 -12.23
CA PHE A 226 16.96 -22.09 -12.82
C PHE A 226 17.07 -20.56 -12.73
N HIS A 227 16.62 -19.87 -13.78
CA HIS A 227 16.64 -18.40 -13.87
C HIS A 227 15.96 -17.70 -12.67
N MET A 228 16.31 -16.42 -12.49
CA MET A 228 16.09 -15.54 -11.32
C MET A 228 14.79 -15.76 -10.50
N TYR A 229 13.66 -16.04 -11.15
CA TYR A 229 12.36 -16.23 -10.48
C TYR A 229 12.27 -17.52 -9.68
N ILE A 230 12.88 -18.62 -10.15
CA ILE A 230 12.80 -19.92 -9.47
C ILE A 230 13.52 -19.90 -8.12
N VAL A 231 14.47 -18.97 -7.92
CA VAL A 231 15.10 -18.75 -6.61
C VAL A 231 14.06 -18.34 -5.57
N ALA A 232 13.24 -17.32 -5.87
CA ALA A 232 12.19 -16.88 -4.96
C ALA A 232 11.14 -17.98 -4.74
N LEU A 233 10.78 -18.72 -5.79
CA LEU A 233 9.84 -19.84 -5.72
C LEU A 233 10.36 -20.97 -4.83
N SER A 234 11.66 -21.30 -4.93
CA SER A 234 12.29 -22.37 -4.17
C SER A 234 12.29 -22.05 -2.68
N TRP A 235 12.68 -20.82 -2.30
CA TRP A 235 12.62 -20.36 -0.91
C TRP A 235 11.19 -20.35 -0.36
N ALA A 236 10.20 -19.94 -1.14
CA ALA A 236 8.80 -19.96 -0.72
C ALA A 236 8.25 -21.39 -0.54
N ALA A 237 8.59 -22.30 -1.46
CA ALA A 237 8.21 -23.70 -1.37
C ALA A 237 8.89 -24.38 -0.16
N GLU A 238 10.19 -24.14 0.04
CA GLU A 238 10.94 -24.62 1.19
C GLU A 238 10.36 -24.06 2.50
N ALA A 239 10.00 -22.77 2.54
CA ALA A 239 9.33 -22.18 3.70
C ALA A 239 8.02 -22.90 4.06
N ALA A 240 7.19 -23.26 3.06
CA ALA A 240 5.96 -24.01 3.31
C ALA A 240 6.24 -25.44 3.82
N VAL A 241 7.24 -26.13 3.27
CA VAL A 241 7.67 -27.47 3.72
C VAL A 241 8.24 -27.43 5.13
N LEU A 242 9.15 -26.49 5.42
CA LEU A 242 9.73 -26.30 6.75
C LEU A 242 8.66 -25.89 7.76
N CYS A 243 7.68 -25.07 7.37
CA CYS A 243 6.53 -24.74 8.21
C CYS A 243 5.75 -26.01 8.58
N PHE A 244 5.43 -26.85 7.60
CA PHE A 244 4.75 -28.13 7.84
C PHE A 244 5.55 -29.06 8.77
N ILE A 245 6.85 -29.25 8.51
CA ILE A 245 7.73 -30.09 9.33
C ILE A 245 7.87 -29.51 10.74
N GLY A 246 8.09 -28.20 10.85
CA GLY A 246 8.24 -27.50 12.12
C GLY A 246 7.00 -27.57 13.01
N LEU A 247 5.80 -27.54 12.42
CA LEU A 247 4.54 -27.79 13.12
C LEU A 247 4.39 -29.27 13.49
N ARG A 248 4.65 -30.19 12.54
CA ARG A 248 4.51 -31.64 12.74
C ARG A 248 5.40 -32.19 13.87
N TYR A 249 6.64 -31.72 13.95
CA TYR A 249 7.63 -32.17 14.94
C TYR A 249 7.82 -31.19 16.10
N ARG A 250 7.01 -30.13 16.19
CA ARG A 250 7.06 -29.11 17.26
C ARG A 250 8.46 -28.50 17.46
N SER A 251 9.18 -28.28 16.36
CA SER A 251 10.54 -27.73 16.38
C SER A 251 10.51 -26.22 16.13
N PRO A 252 10.81 -25.37 17.14
CA PRO A 252 10.81 -23.91 16.97
C PRO A 252 11.92 -23.45 16.01
N LEU A 253 13.08 -24.13 16.00
CA LEU A 253 14.17 -23.84 15.08
C LEU A 253 13.75 -24.02 13.62
N THR A 254 12.99 -25.09 13.33
CA THR A 254 12.49 -25.36 11.98
C THR A 254 11.43 -24.33 11.56
N GLN A 255 10.61 -23.84 12.50
CA GLN A 255 9.66 -22.76 12.24
C GLN A 255 10.35 -21.42 11.99
N ILE A 256 11.45 -21.12 12.71
CA ILE A 256 12.29 -19.94 12.44
C ILE A 256 12.95 -20.06 11.06
N ALA A 257 13.47 -21.24 10.71
CA ALA A 257 14.03 -21.50 9.38
C ALA A 257 12.99 -21.29 8.28
N ALA A 258 11.74 -21.72 8.49
CA ALA A 258 10.63 -21.46 7.57
C ALA A 258 10.35 -19.95 7.40
N ALA A 259 10.37 -19.18 8.49
CA ALA A 259 10.19 -17.73 8.43
C ALA A 259 11.34 -17.03 7.71
N ILE A 260 12.59 -17.45 7.94
CA ILE A 260 13.77 -16.94 7.23
C ILE A 260 13.68 -17.25 5.73
N ALA A 261 13.32 -18.48 5.36
CA ALA A 261 13.13 -18.86 3.96
C ALA A 261 12.03 -18.00 3.28
N MET A 262 10.91 -17.75 3.95
CA MET A 262 9.87 -16.85 3.41
C MET A 262 10.39 -15.41 3.24
N ALA A 263 11.17 -14.89 4.20
CA ALA A 263 11.78 -13.57 4.10
C ALA A 263 12.79 -13.46 2.94
N LEU A 264 13.60 -14.51 2.72
CA LEU A 264 14.54 -14.57 1.59
C LEU A 264 13.81 -14.60 0.25
N SER A 265 12.68 -15.33 0.17
CA SER A 265 11.82 -15.31 -1.03
C SER A 265 11.31 -13.90 -1.34
N LEU A 266 10.82 -13.18 -0.34
CA LEU A 266 10.32 -11.81 -0.49
C LEU A 266 11.42 -10.83 -0.88
N PHE A 267 12.59 -10.93 -0.24
CA PHE A 267 13.75 -10.12 -0.60
C PHE A 267 14.13 -10.33 -2.07
N LYS A 268 14.13 -11.58 -2.54
CA LYS A 268 14.42 -11.90 -3.94
C LYS A 268 13.36 -11.41 -4.93
N LEU A 269 12.08 -11.40 -4.56
CA LEU A 269 11.05 -10.76 -5.38
C LEU A 269 11.26 -9.23 -5.46
N ALA A 270 11.61 -8.59 -4.35
CA ALA A 270 11.82 -7.14 -4.29
C ALA A 270 13.06 -6.69 -5.09
N GLU A 271 14.14 -7.47 -5.08
CA GLU A 271 15.36 -7.23 -5.87
C GLU A 271 15.09 -7.21 -7.38
N GLN A 272 14.01 -7.84 -7.84
CA GLN A 272 13.65 -7.96 -9.26
C GLN A 272 12.74 -6.84 -9.76
N LEU A 273 12.46 -5.82 -8.94
CA LEU A 273 11.69 -4.66 -9.38
C LEU A 273 12.51 -3.76 -10.33
N PRO A 274 11.90 -3.19 -11.38
CA PRO A 274 10.48 -3.25 -11.75
C PRO A 274 10.07 -4.59 -12.41
N LEU A 275 8.81 -4.99 -12.21
CA LEU A 275 8.27 -6.30 -12.61
C LEU A 275 8.39 -6.58 -14.12
N HIS A 276 8.23 -5.54 -14.95
CA HIS A 276 8.29 -5.59 -16.40
C HIS A 276 9.18 -4.48 -16.93
N ASN A 277 9.95 -4.78 -17.97
CA ASN A 277 10.82 -3.82 -18.67
C ASN A 277 10.39 -3.58 -20.12
N GLU A 278 9.54 -4.44 -20.67
CA GLU A 278 9.09 -4.43 -22.06
C GLU A 278 7.60 -4.83 -22.13
N SER A 279 7.02 -4.83 -23.34
CA SER A 279 5.65 -5.31 -23.56
C SER A 279 5.49 -6.78 -23.17
N PHE A 280 4.35 -7.12 -22.57
CA PHE A 280 4.11 -8.45 -22.00
C PHE A 280 2.64 -8.84 -22.10
N SER A 281 2.33 -10.12 -21.88
CA SER A 281 0.95 -10.60 -21.77
C SER A 281 0.38 -10.37 -20.36
N LEU A 282 -0.70 -9.58 -20.28
CA LEU A 282 -1.42 -9.33 -19.03
C LEU A 282 -1.83 -10.64 -18.35
N ILE A 283 -1.50 -10.79 -17.05
CA ILE A 283 -1.76 -11.94 -16.17
C ILE A 283 -1.01 -13.23 -16.56
N PHE A 284 -0.81 -13.50 -17.85
CA PHE A 284 -0.16 -14.71 -18.36
C PHE A 284 1.33 -14.49 -18.59
N ASN A 285 2.07 -14.14 -17.53
CA ASN A 285 3.52 -13.96 -17.58
C ASN A 285 4.21 -14.58 -16.35
N PRO A 286 5.49 -14.99 -16.49
CA PRO A 286 6.21 -15.67 -15.42
C PRO A 286 6.46 -14.76 -14.20
N GLN A 287 6.59 -13.44 -14.39
CA GLN A 287 6.83 -12.50 -13.31
C GLN A 287 5.62 -12.42 -12.36
N PHE A 288 4.43 -12.18 -12.90
CA PHE A 288 3.18 -12.17 -12.14
C PHE A 288 2.90 -13.54 -11.50
N GLY A 289 3.11 -14.62 -12.26
CA GLY A 289 2.98 -15.99 -11.75
C GLY A 289 3.88 -16.25 -10.55
N SER A 290 5.10 -15.68 -10.53
CA SER A 290 6.03 -15.87 -9.42
C SER A 290 5.57 -15.20 -8.13
N TRP A 291 5.07 -13.96 -8.21
CA TRP A 291 4.50 -13.27 -7.06
C TRP A 291 3.23 -13.96 -6.54
N CYS A 292 2.37 -14.44 -7.44
CA CYS A 292 1.19 -15.21 -7.07
C CYS A 292 1.55 -16.50 -6.35
N PHE A 293 2.59 -17.20 -6.79
CA PHE A 293 3.06 -18.42 -6.12
C PHE A 293 3.58 -18.15 -4.71
N VAL A 294 4.38 -17.10 -4.50
CA VAL A 294 4.88 -16.74 -3.17
C VAL A 294 3.72 -16.33 -2.25
N ALA A 295 2.75 -15.54 -2.75
CA ALA A 295 1.54 -15.22 -2.02
C ALA A 295 0.74 -16.47 -1.63
N ALA A 296 0.64 -17.46 -2.54
CA ALA A 296 -0.01 -18.73 -2.29
C ALA A 296 0.72 -19.57 -1.24
N MET A 297 2.06 -19.62 -1.25
CA MET A 297 2.83 -20.33 -0.22
C MET A 297 2.67 -19.70 1.17
N ALA A 298 2.63 -18.36 1.25
CA ALA A 298 2.28 -17.67 2.50
C ALA A 298 0.85 -18.01 2.97
N PHE A 299 -0.10 -18.13 2.04
CA PHE A 299 -1.46 -18.57 2.34
C PHE A 299 -1.54 -20.03 2.81
N VAL A 300 -0.75 -20.93 2.21
CA VAL A 300 -0.63 -22.32 2.66
C VAL A 300 -0.09 -22.37 4.09
N ALA A 301 0.96 -21.61 4.40
CA ALA A 301 1.47 -21.50 5.77
C ALA A 301 0.39 -20.98 6.74
N HIS A 302 -0.41 -19.99 6.34
CA HIS A 302 -1.57 -19.53 7.10
C HIS A 302 -2.57 -20.68 7.39
N ILE A 303 -2.92 -21.50 6.39
CA ILE A 303 -3.84 -22.64 6.58
C ILE A 303 -3.23 -23.68 7.52
N LEU A 304 -1.93 -23.97 7.40
CA LEU A 304 -1.23 -24.94 8.25
C LEU A 304 -1.27 -24.50 9.73
N TYR A 305 -0.91 -23.25 10.02
CA TYR A 305 -1.00 -22.70 11.38
C TYR A 305 -2.45 -22.63 11.90
N ARG A 306 -3.42 -22.40 11.02
CA ARG A 306 -4.85 -22.39 11.38
C ARG A 306 -5.40 -23.75 11.77
N ARG A 307 -4.86 -24.83 11.20
CA ARG A 307 -5.25 -26.21 11.54
C ARG A 307 -4.49 -26.76 12.74
N ASP A 308 -3.38 -26.13 13.13
CA ASP A 308 -2.59 -26.56 14.28
C ASP A 308 -3.19 -26.08 15.61
N ASN A 309 -3.27 -26.99 16.58
CA ASN A 309 -3.75 -26.73 17.93
C ASN A 309 -2.63 -26.85 18.99
N SER A 310 -1.37 -26.97 18.57
CA SER A 310 -0.25 -27.20 19.49
C SER A 310 0.26 -25.91 20.15
N LEU A 311 0.07 -24.76 19.50
CA LEU A 311 0.47 -23.44 19.98
C LEU A 311 -0.61 -22.80 20.87
N SER A 312 -0.20 -21.88 21.75
CA SER A 312 -1.14 -21.06 22.53
C SER A 312 -2.06 -20.26 21.60
N SER A 313 -3.31 -20.05 22.03
CA SER A 313 -4.35 -19.39 21.24
C SER A 313 -3.94 -18.00 20.75
N GLU A 314 -3.26 -17.22 21.60
CA GLU A 314 -2.79 -15.87 21.32
C GLU A 314 -1.67 -15.85 20.26
N VAL A 315 -0.60 -16.62 20.47
CA VAL A 315 0.54 -16.68 19.52
C VAL A 315 0.08 -17.20 18.17
N ARG A 316 -0.75 -18.25 18.17
CA ARG A 316 -1.33 -18.80 16.95
C ARG A 316 -2.16 -17.76 16.21
N SER A 317 -3.03 -17.02 16.91
CA SER A 317 -3.86 -15.98 16.31
C SER A 317 -3.01 -14.91 15.61
N THR A 318 -1.95 -14.45 16.28
CA THR A 318 -1.02 -13.46 15.72
C THR A 318 -0.31 -13.97 14.46
N ILE A 319 0.22 -15.20 14.47
CA ILE A 319 0.93 -15.78 13.31
C ILE A 319 -0.02 -15.95 12.12
N ILE A 320 -1.22 -16.48 12.34
CA ILE A 320 -2.22 -16.68 11.28
C ILE A 320 -2.63 -15.34 10.65
N GLN A 321 -2.83 -14.32 11.49
CA GLN A 321 -3.14 -12.95 11.05
C GLN A 321 -1.99 -12.35 10.23
N LEU A 322 -0.75 -12.48 10.69
CA LEU A 322 0.43 -11.99 9.99
C LEU A 322 0.63 -12.66 8.62
N LEU A 323 0.50 -13.99 8.55
CA LEU A 323 0.65 -14.74 7.30
C LEU A 323 -0.46 -14.44 6.30
N TYR A 324 -1.70 -14.26 6.77
CA TYR A 324 -2.81 -13.82 5.91
C TYR A 324 -2.56 -12.41 5.37
N PHE A 325 -2.17 -11.48 6.25
CA PHE A 325 -1.80 -10.13 5.84
C PHE A 325 -0.71 -10.13 4.78
N LEU A 326 0.37 -10.88 5.04
CA LEU A 326 1.50 -10.99 4.13
C LEU A 326 1.06 -11.54 2.76
N SER A 327 0.29 -12.62 2.74
CA SER A 327 -0.24 -13.22 1.50
C SER A 327 -1.08 -12.23 0.68
N VAL A 328 -2.05 -11.57 1.31
CA VAL A 328 -2.93 -10.61 0.63
C VAL A 328 -2.15 -9.38 0.16
N MET A 329 -1.17 -8.90 0.94
CA MET A 329 -0.33 -7.77 0.55
C MET A 329 0.59 -8.09 -0.62
N ILE A 330 1.25 -9.25 -0.63
CA ILE A 330 2.08 -9.70 -1.76
C ILE A 330 1.22 -9.77 -3.03
N LEU A 331 0.03 -10.38 -2.95
CA LEU A 331 -0.88 -10.47 -4.09
C LEU A 331 -1.36 -9.09 -4.54
N SER A 332 -1.70 -8.20 -3.61
CA SER A 332 -2.14 -6.83 -3.93
C SER A 332 -1.03 -6.05 -4.63
N VAL A 333 0.20 -6.12 -4.14
CA VAL A 333 1.37 -5.48 -4.78
C VAL A 333 1.62 -6.07 -6.16
N ALA A 334 1.52 -7.40 -6.33
CA ALA A 334 1.68 -8.05 -7.62
C ALA A 334 0.68 -7.52 -8.65
N VAL A 335 -0.60 -7.42 -8.27
CA VAL A 335 -1.66 -6.89 -9.15
C VAL A 335 -1.45 -5.41 -9.46
N ILE A 336 -0.98 -4.61 -8.49
CA ILE A 336 -0.66 -3.19 -8.71
C ILE A 336 0.50 -3.04 -9.71
N LEU A 337 1.57 -3.81 -9.55
CA LEU A 337 2.74 -3.78 -10.43
C LEU A 337 2.42 -4.27 -11.83
N GLU A 338 1.60 -5.32 -11.94
CA GLU A 338 1.10 -5.84 -13.22
C GLU A 338 0.26 -4.78 -13.96
N TRP A 339 -0.69 -4.16 -13.26
CA TRP A 339 -1.52 -3.09 -13.84
C TRP A 339 -0.71 -1.85 -14.21
N TYR A 340 0.27 -1.49 -13.38
CA TYR A 340 1.22 -0.42 -13.69
C TYR A 340 2.01 -0.73 -14.97
N GLY A 341 2.50 -1.97 -15.10
CA GLY A 341 3.19 -2.44 -16.30
C GLY A 341 2.32 -2.32 -17.55
N GLU A 342 1.07 -2.77 -17.47
CA GLU A 342 0.10 -2.74 -18.58
C GLU A 342 -0.12 -1.31 -19.08
N CYS A 343 -0.31 -0.38 -18.15
CA CYS A 343 -0.52 1.03 -18.45
C CYS A 343 0.73 1.73 -19.03
N ARG A 344 1.92 1.17 -18.83
CA ARG A 344 3.21 1.75 -19.25
C ARG A 344 3.77 1.14 -20.54
N PHE A 345 3.72 -0.18 -20.68
CA PHE A 345 4.47 -0.91 -21.72
C PHE A 345 3.61 -1.40 -22.88
N ASN A 346 2.31 -1.65 -22.66
CA ASN A 346 1.42 -2.19 -23.69
C ASN A 346 0.66 -1.12 -24.49
N HIS A 347 0.98 0.16 -24.28
CA HIS A 347 0.39 1.30 -25.00
C HIS A 347 1.44 2.01 -25.87
N ALA A 348 1.03 2.44 -27.06
CA ALA A 348 1.89 2.89 -28.17
C ALA A 348 2.85 4.07 -27.86
N ALA A 349 2.64 4.80 -26.75
CA ALA A 349 3.41 5.99 -26.43
C ALA A 349 4.59 5.75 -25.45
N HIS A 350 4.75 4.54 -24.87
CA HIS A 350 5.72 4.26 -23.79
C HIS A 350 5.72 5.27 -22.63
N HIS A 351 4.60 6.00 -22.47
CA HIS A 351 4.28 6.86 -21.35
C HIS A 351 3.12 6.24 -20.58
N ILE A 352 3.08 6.44 -19.26
CA ILE A 352 2.01 5.89 -18.43
C ILE A 352 0.67 6.50 -18.87
N ASN A 353 -0.27 5.64 -19.28
CA ASN A 353 -1.66 6.01 -19.45
C ASN A 353 -2.29 6.29 -18.07
N LEU A 354 -2.05 7.48 -17.53
CA LEU A 354 -2.45 7.87 -16.17
C LEU A 354 -3.97 7.71 -15.94
N PRO A 355 -4.86 8.10 -16.86
CA PRO A 355 -6.29 7.81 -16.75
C PRO A 355 -6.62 6.32 -16.56
N ALA A 356 -6.02 5.43 -17.36
CA ALA A 356 -6.23 4.00 -17.24
C ALA A 356 -5.66 3.46 -15.91
N PHE A 357 -4.46 3.89 -15.55
CA PHE A 357 -3.82 3.50 -14.29
C PHE A 357 -4.72 3.84 -13.08
N LEU A 358 -5.23 5.07 -13.04
CA LEU A 358 -6.09 5.54 -11.96
C LEU A 358 -7.41 4.75 -11.87
N ARG A 359 -8.01 4.34 -13.01
CA ARG A 359 -9.23 3.50 -13.00
C ARG A 359 -9.00 2.13 -12.37
N GLY A 360 -7.90 1.45 -12.73
CA GLY A 360 -7.61 0.13 -12.16
C GLY A 360 -7.28 0.21 -10.67
N MET A 361 -6.54 1.24 -10.24
CA MET A 361 -6.30 1.51 -8.82
C MET A 361 -7.59 1.77 -8.04
N TYR A 362 -8.60 2.40 -8.66
CA TYR A 362 -9.93 2.59 -8.06
C TYR A 362 -10.64 1.27 -7.78
N ILE A 363 -10.54 0.29 -8.68
CA ILE A 363 -11.09 -1.05 -8.48
C ILE A 363 -10.34 -1.75 -7.33
N LEU A 364 -9.01 -1.67 -7.28
CA LEU A 364 -8.22 -2.26 -6.21
C LEU A 364 -8.53 -1.63 -4.84
N ALA A 365 -8.75 -0.32 -4.80
CA ALA A 365 -9.21 0.42 -3.64
C ALA A 365 -10.58 -0.09 -3.11
N CYS A 366 -11.45 -0.62 -3.99
CA CYS A 366 -12.70 -1.27 -3.58
C CYS A 366 -12.47 -2.68 -3.02
N VAL A 367 -11.62 -3.47 -3.68
CA VAL A 367 -11.51 -4.92 -3.44
C VAL A 367 -10.60 -5.25 -2.26
N VAL A 368 -9.41 -4.64 -2.19
CA VAL A 368 -8.37 -5.02 -1.22
C VAL A 368 -8.85 -4.92 0.23
N PRO A 369 -9.51 -3.82 0.68
CA PRO A 369 -10.03 -3.74 2.05
C PRO A 369 -11.05 -4.83 2.39
N LEU A 370 -11.87 -5.25 1.41
CA LEU A 370 -12.89 -6.29 1.61
C LEU A 370 -12.27 -7.66 1.85
N VAL A 371 -11.18 -8.01 1.16
CA VAL A 371 -10.49 -9.30 1.33
C VAL A 371 -10.02 -9.52 2.77
N PHE A 372 -9.73 -8.46 3.51
CA PHE A 372 -9.34 -8.54 4.92
C PHE A 372 -10.48 -8.90 5.88
N VAL A 373 -11.75 -8.79 5.46
CA VAL A 373 -12.91 -9.05 6.33
C VAL A 373 -13.82 -10.17 5.82
N ILE A 374 -13.61 -10.65 4.60
CA ILE A 374 -14.37 -11.76 4.01
C ILE A 374 -14.02 -13.09 4.70
N ARG A 375 -15.05 -13.75 5.26
CA ARG A 375 -14.98 -15.11 5.80
C ARG A 375 -15.39 -16.13 4.72
N PRO A 376 -14.86 -17.38 4.73
CA PRO A 376 -14.06 -18.00 5.80
C PRO A 376 -12.55 -17.74 5.73
N PHE A 377 -12.05 -17.01 4.71
CA PHE A 377 -10.63 -16.84 4.46
C PHE A 377 -9.93 -16.00 5.55
N SER A 378 -10.47 -14.82 5.86
CA SER A 378 -9.90 -13.95 6.89
C SER A 378 -9.96 -14.60 8.28
N PRO A 379 -8.84 -14.64 9.03
CA PRO A 379 -8.81 -15.19 10.38
C PRO A 379 -9.57 -14.32 11.38
N ALA A 380 -10.08 -14.94 12.44
CA ALA A 380 -10.67 -14.22 13.56
C ALA A 380 -9.59 -13.48 14.36
N GLY A 381 -9.89 -12.27 14.80
CA GLY A 381 -8.98 -11.43 15.58
C GLY A 381 -9.20 -9.95 15.30
N ARG A 382 -8.55 -9.09 16.10
CA ARG A 382 -8.67 -7.62 15.98
C ARG A 382 -7.85 -7.02 14.84
N GLY A 383 -6.76 -7.68 14.42
CA GLY A 383 -5.84 -7.14 13.42
C GLY A 383 -6.45 -6.99 12.03
N MET A 384 -7.13 -8.02 11.52
CA MET A 384 -7.69 -7.97 10.15
C MET A 384 -8.75 -6.87 9.97
N PRO A 385 -9.74 -6.70 10.87
CA PRO A 385 -10.69 -5.59 10.78
C PRO A 385 -10.02 -4.21 10.87
N GLN A 386 -8.99 -4.06 11.72
CA GLN A 386 -8.23 -2.80 11.82
C GLN A 386 -7.45 -2.49 10.55
N THR A 387 -6.80 -3.49 9.95
CA THR A 387 -6.13 -3.33 8.65
C THR A 387 -7.13 -2.96 7.55
N ALA A 388 -8.29 -3.62 7.49
CA ALA A 388 -9.33 -3.32 6.53
C ALA A 388 -9.86 -1.88 6.66
N LEU A 389 -10.03 -1.41 7.91
CA LEU A 389 -10.41 -0.03 8.19
C LEU A 389 -9.35 0.97 7.73
N ALA A 390 -8.07 0.73 8.06
CA ALA A 390 -6.96 1.58 7.63
C ALA A 390 -6.85 1.66 6.11
N LEU A 391 -6.94 0.51 5.42
CA LEU A 391 -6.93 0.46 3.96
C LEU A 391 -8.16 1.13 3.35
N GLY A 392 -9.34 1.02 3.97
CA GLY A 392 -10.55 1.73 3.53
C GLY A 392 -10.41 3.26 3.62
N VAL A 393 -9.75 3.77 4.66
CA VAL A 393 -9.43 5.20 4.79
C VAL A 393 -8.44 5.64 3.71
N LEU A 394 -7.35 4.89 3.50
CA LEU A 394 -6.37 5.18 2.45
C LEU A 394 -7.00 5.10 1.05
N ALA A 395 -7.85 4.11 0.80
CA ALA A 395 -8.61 3.95 -0.42
C ALA A 395 -9.54 5.14 -0.68
N THR A 396 -10.14 5.70 0.38
CA THR A 396 -10.98 6.91 0.28
C THR A 396 -10.14 8.14 -0.05
N ALA A 397 -9.01 8.33 0.63
CA ALA A 397 -8.11 9.44 0.33
C ALA A 397 -7.63 9.37 -1.13
N TYR A 398 -7.24 8.19 -1.59
CA TYR A 398 -6.90 7.93 -2.97
C TYR A 398 -8.05 8.26 -3.93
N ALA A 399 -9.26 7.76 -3.66
CA ALA A 399 -10.44 7.98 -4.49
C ALA A 399 -10.76 9.47 -4.65
N LEU A 400 -10.66 10.25 -3.58
CA LEU A 400 -10.90 11.70 -3.59
C LEU A 400 -9.83 12.47 -4.38
N ILE A 401 -8.57 12.04 -4.32
CA ILE A 401 -7.47 12.65 -5.07
C ILE A 401 -7.55 12.29 -6.56
N ALA A 402 -7.87 11.04 -6.88
CA ALA A 402 -7.92 10.55 -8.25
C ALA A 402 -9.10 11.11 -9.05
N PHE A 403 -10.23 11.38 -8.38
CA PHE A 403 -11.48 11.80 -9.02
C PHE A 403 -11.36 13.04 -9.95
N PRO A 404 -10.73 14.17 -9.53
CA PRO A 404 -10.57 15.34 -10.40
C PRO A 404 -9.50 15.17 -11.49
N LEU A 405 -8.54 14.26 -11.32
CA LEU A 405 -7.35 14.18 -12.18
C LEU A 405 -7.61 13.58 -13.57
N VAL A 406 -8.79 13.02 -13.81
CA VAL A 406 -9.06 12.28 -15.06
C VAL A 406 -10.07 12.96 -15.98
N HIS A 407 -10.73 14.01 -15.51
CA HIS A 407 -11.62 14.79 -16.34
C HIS A 407 -10.80 15.86 -17.06
N HIS A 408 -10.89 15.90 -18.39
CA HIS A 408 -10.17 16.85 -19.25
C HIS A 408 -11.07 17.52 -20.29
N SER A 409 -12.34 17.14 -20.36
CA SER A 409 -13.31 17.63 -21.33
C SER A 409 -14.73 17.52 -20.77
N ALA A 410 -15.69 18.21 -21.40
CA ALA A 410 -17.08 18.14 -21.01
C ALA A 410 -17.64 16.71 -21.12
N TYR A 411 -18.40 16.30 -20.11
CA TYR A 411 -18.96 14.95 -20.01
C TYR A 411 -20.44 14.99 -19.56
N PRO A 412 -21.21 13.91 -19.74
CA PRO A 412 -22.57 13.81 -19.20
C PRO A 412 -22.54 13.59 -17.68
N ILE A 413 -23.30 14.41 -16.95
CA ILE A 413 -23.46 14.29 -15.49
C ILE A 413 -24.11 12.94 -15.14
N PHE A 414 -23.57 12.23 -14.15
CA PHE A 414 -24.05 10.93 -13.65
C PHE A 414 -24.04 9.74 -14.64
N PHE A 415 -23.91 9.98 -15.95
CA PHE A 415 -23.88 8.95 -16.99
C PHE A 415 -22.49 8.82 -17.61
N ASN A 416 -21.46 8.73 -16.78
CA ASN A 416 -20.07 8.56 -17.18
C ASN A 416 -19.38 7.43 -16.40
N GLY A 417 -18.27 6.93 -16.93
CA GLY A 417 -17.52 5.82 -16.32
C GLY A 417 -16.97 6.15 -14.93
N TRP A 418 -16.56 7.40 -14.68
CA TRP A 418 -16.01 7.83 -13.39
C TRP A 418 -17.05 7.87 -12.28
N PHE A 419 -18.25 8.35 -12.59
CA PHE A 419 -19.37 8.26 -11.67
C PHE A 419 -19.71 6.80 -11.35
N ALA A 420 -19.67 5.89 -12.34
CA ALA A 420 -19.86 4.46 -12.11
C ALA A 420 -18.78 3.87 -11.18
N TYR A 421 -17.50 4.23 -11.36
CA TYR A 421 -16.44 3.84 -10.43
C TYR A 421 -16.68 4.39 -9.02
N GLY A 422 -17.02 5.68 -8.89
CA GLY A 422 -17.36 6.32 -7.62
C GLY A 422 -18.53 5.65 -6.90
N ALA A 423 -19.59 5.28 -7.64
CA ALA A 423 -20.74 4.56 -7.10
C ALA A 423 -20.36 3.16 -6.61
N VAL A 424 -19.55 2.42 -7.38
CA VAL A 424 -19.02 1.10 -6.96
C VAL A 424 -18.15 1.23 -5.71
N PHE A 425 -17.32 2.27 -5.63
CA PHE A 425 -16.50 2.54 -4.44
C PHE A 425 -17.34 2.86 -3.21
N CYS A 426 -18.34 3.74 -3.33
CA CYS A 426 -19.28 3.97 -2.25
C CYS A 426 -19.98 2.67 -1.81
N ALA A 427 -20.47 1.86 -2.75
CA ALA A 427 -21.07 0.57 -2.44
C ALA A 427 -20.10 -0.35 -1.70
N SER A 428 -18.83 -0.41 -2.13
CA SER A 428 -17.78 -1.17 -1.46
C SER A 428 -17.53 -0.71 -0.02
N LEU A 429 -17.60 0.60 0.27
CA LEU A 429 -17.45 1.13 1.63
C LEU A 429 -18.64 0.73 2.52
N PHE A 430 -19.87 0.72 1.98
CA PHE A 430 -21.04 0.21 2.70
C PHE A 430 -20.93 -1.27 3.00
N VAL A 431 -20.47 -2.07 2.02
CA VAL A 431 -20.20 -3.50 2.21
C VAL A 431 -19.09 -3.69 3.25
N LEU A 432 -18.02 -2.90 3.20
CA LEU A 432 -16.92 -2.93 4.16
C LEU A 432 -17.43 -2.64 5.58
N ALA A 433 -18.21 -1.58 5.78
CA ALA A 433 -18.80 -1.26 7.08
C ALA A 433 -19.72 -2.37 7.60
N PHE A 434 -20.52 -2.98 6.72
CA PHE A 434 -21.35 -4.12 7.06
C PHE A 434 -20.54 -5.35 7.51
N LEU A 435 -19.45 -5.67 6.77
CA LEU A 435 -18.56 -6.77 7.11
C LEU A 435 -17.75 -6.50 8.38
N LEU A 436 -17.32 -5.25 8.61
CA LEU A 436 -16.65 -4.81 9.85
C LEU A 436 -17.55 -4.98 11.06
N ARG A 437 -18.83 -4.60 10.98
CA ARG A 437 -19.81 -4.81 12.05
C ARG A 437 -19.96 -6.29 12.42
N ARG A 438 -19.81 -7.20 11.45
CA ARG A 438 -19.91 -8.66 11.68
C ARG A 438 -18.60 -9.28 12.17
N SER A 439 -17.46 -8.63 11.94
CA SER A 439 -16.14 -9.19 12.24
C SER A 439 -15.53 -8.66 13.54
N MET A 440 -15.84 -7.42 13.93
CA MET A 440 -15.38 -6.78 15.18
C MET A 440 -16.14 -7.29 16.39
N GLU A 441 -15.50 -7.24 17.57
CA GLU A 441 -16.17 -7.48 18.84
C GLU A 441 -17.19 -6.36 19.15
N PRO A 442 -18.28 -6.63 19.87
CA PRO A 442 -19.31 -5.63 20.17
C PRO A 442 -18.74 -4.36 20.84
N ALA A 443 -17.78 -4.51 21.76
CA ALA A 443 -17.14 -3.39 22.45
C ALA A 443 -16.29 -2.52 21.49
N ASP A 444 -15.52 -3.15 20.59
CA ASP A 444 -14.71 -2.44 19.60
C ASP A 444 -15.60 -1.67 18.60
N TRP A 445 -16.72 -2.29 18.20
CA TRP A 445 -17.72 -1.66 17.34
C TRP A 445 -18.45 -0.50 18.04
N GLU A 446 -18.70 -0.59 19.35
CA GLU A 446 -19.34 0.51 20.07
C GLU A 446 -18.47 1.77 20.07
N LEU A 447 -17.15 1.61 20.18
CA LEU A 447 -16.18 2.71 20.12
C LEU A 447 -16.07 3.31 18.71
N SER A 448 -15.99 2.47 17.66
CA SER A 448 -15.64 2.91 16.29
C SER A 448 -16.82 3.04 15.35
N GLY A 449 -17.92 2.33 15.61
CA GLY A 449 -19.03 2.11 14.68
C GLY A 449 -19.79 3.36 14.32
N LYS A 450 -19.94 4.31 15.26
CA LYS A 450 -20.54 5.64 14.98
C LYS A 450 -19.69 6.40 13.96
N THR A 451 -18.37 6.43 14.17
CA THR A 451 -17.41 7.10 13.28
C THR A 451 -17.38 6.44 11.90
N ILE A 452 -17.33 5.11 11.83
CA ILE A 452 -17.35 4.35 10.57
C ILE A 452 -18.66 4.61 9.81
N THR A 453 -19.80 4.57 10.50
CA THR A 453 -21.11 4.81 9.88
C THR A 453 -21.21 6.24 9.35
N LEU A 454 -20.74 7.22 10.11
CA LEU A 454 -20.69 8.61 9.66
C LEU A 454 -19.77 8.75 8.44
N PHE A 455 -18.57 8.16 8.50
CA PHE A 455 -17.57 8.20 7.43
C PHE A 455 -18.13 7.65 6.11
N VAL A 456 -18.67 6.44 6.11
CA VAL A 456 -19.19 5.80 4.89
C VAL A 456 -20.39 6.55 4.33
N ARG A 457 -21.20 7.21 5.16
CA ARG A 457 -22.28 8.07 4.68
C ARG A 457 -21.78 9.41 4.16
N LEU A 458 -20.66 9.94 4.63
CA LEU A 458 -20.14 11.25 4.23
C LEU A 458 -19.44 11.21 2.87
N VAL A 459 -18.73 10.12 2.55
CA VAL A 459 -17.99 9.95 1.29
C VAL A 459 -18.85 10.10 0.02
N PRO A 460 -20.05 9.48 -0.10
CA PRO A 460 -20.93 9.68 -1.26
C PRO A 460 -21.29 11.16 -1.48
N ALA A 461 -21.55 11.92 -0.42
CA ALA A 461 -21.85 13.34 -0.54
C ALA A 461 -20.67 14.14 -1.09
N ILE A 462 -19.44 13.83 -0.65
CA ILE A 462 -18.24 14.48 -1.19
C ILE A 462 -18.09 14.15 -2.68
N LEU A 463 -18.20 12.86 -3.07
CA LEU A 463 -18.02 12.46 -4.47
C LEU A 463 -19.10 13.06 -5.39
N ILE A 464 -20.35 13.11 -4.95
CA ILE A 464 -21.43 13.79 -5.71
C ILE A 464 -21.17 15.30 -5.77
N SER A 465 -20.66 15.92 -4.70
CA SER A 465 -20.26 17.34 -4.72
C SER A 465 -19.15 17.61 -5.73
N MET A 466 -18.15 16.73 -5.78
CA MET A 466 -17.05 16.80 -6.75
C MET A 466 -17.56 16.60 -8.18
N GLU A 467 -18.44 15.64 -8.42
CA GLU A 467 -19.06 15.40 -9.73
C GLU A 467 -19.85 16.62 -10.22
N LEU A 468 -20.67 17.21 -9.34
CA LEU A 468 -21.40 18.44 -9.64
C LEU A 468 -20.45 19.59 -9.95
N TYR A 469 -19.39 19.75 -9.15
CA TYR A 469 -18.40 20.80 -9.34
C TYR A 469 -17.68 20.68 -10.68
N LEU A 470 -17.15 19.49 -10.98
CA LEU A 470 -16.36 19.22 -12.18
C LEU A 470 -17.22 19.28 -13.44
N PHE A 471 -18.47 18.78 -13.41
CA PHE A 471 -19.39 18.86 -14.55
C PHE A 471 -19.55 20.30 -15.05
N TRP A 472 -19.78 21.24 -14.12
CA TRP A 472 -19.87 22.65 -14.47
C TRP A 472 -18.49 23.18 -14.87
N HIS A 473 -17.43 22.91 -14.12
CA HIS A 473 -16.07 23.38 -14.43
C HIS A 473 -15.64 23.12 -15.88
N PHE A 474 -15.88 21.91 -16.42
CA PHE A 474 -15.49 21.55 -17.79
C PHE A 474 -16.45 22.02 -18.89
N ARG A 475 -17.63 22.55 -18.55
CA ARG A 475 -18.59 23.14 -19.52
C ARG A 475 -18.51 24.66 -19.60
N GLY A 476 -17.66 25.30 -18.80
CA GLY A 476 -17.53 26.75 -18.77
C GLY A 476 -16.96 27.33 -20.06
N PRO A 477 -17.42 28.52 -20.49
CA PRO A 477 -16.76 29.25 -21.56
C PRO A 477 -15.32 29.55 -21.13
N LEU A 478 -14.34 29.22 -21.99
CA LEU A 478 -12.91 29.53 -21.76
C LEU A 478 -12.65 31.04 -21.62
N GLU A 479 -13.58 31.88 -22.08
CA GLU A 479 -13.48 33.34 -22.14
C GLU A 479 -14.34 34.06 -21.09
N ALA A 480 -15.15 33.35 -20.30
CA ALA A 480 -15.90 33.98 -19.22
C ALA A 480 -14.96 34.38 -18.07
N ARG A 481 -15.19 35.52 -17.42
CA ARG A 481 -14.47 35.90 -16.20
C ARG A 481 -14.53 34.71 -15.23
N ALA A 482 -13.37 34.26 -14.79
CA ALA A 482 -13.19 33.04 -14.00
C ALA A 482 -14.06 33.01 -12.73
N ASP A 483 -14.51 34.16 -12.23
CA ASP A 483 -15.21 34.28 -10.96
C ASP A 483 -16.71 33.91 -11.04
N ASP A 484 -17.34 33.98 -12.22
CA ASP A 484 -18.81 33.88 -12.35
C ASP A 484 -19.31 32.45 -12.62
N TRP A 485 -18.47 31.60 -13.22
CA TRP A 485 -18.87 30.26 -13.65
C TRP A 485 -18.88 29.22 -12.51
N TYR A 486 -18.15 29.47 -11.42
CA TYR A 486 -18.14 28.60 -10.23
C TYR A 486 -19.39 28.73 -9.35
N PHE A 487 -20.29 29.66 -9.67
CA PHE A 487 -21.49 29.89 -8.87
C PHE A 487 -22.47 28.72 -8.91
N TYR A 488 -22.84 28.26 -10.11
CA TYR A 488 -23.79 27.16 -10.30
C TYR A 488 -23.37 25.89 -9.53
N PRO A 489 -22.13 25.38 -9.69
CA PRO A 489 -21.69 24.22 -8.94
C PRO A 489 -21.71 24.46 -7.43
N THR A 490 -21.31 25.65 -6.98
CA THR A 490 -21.31 26.01 -5.56
C THR A 490 -22.72 25.96 -4.97
N CYS A 491 -23.72 26.49 -5.67
CA CYS A 491 -25.12 26.44 -5.22
C CYS A 491 -25.69 25.02 -5.20
N PHE A 492 -25.40 24.19 -6.21
CA PHE A 492 -25.81 22.79 -6.21
C PHE A 492 -25.17 21.98 -5.08
N VAL A 493 -23.91 22.27 -4.75
CA VAL A 493 -23.22 21.68 -3.59
C VAL A 493 -23.92 22.10 -2.30
N PHE A 494 -24.26 23.38 -2.10
CA PHE A 494 -25.01 23.81 -0.93
C PHE A 494 -26.41 23.17 -0.84
N ILE A 495 -27.12 23.04 -1.97
CA ILE A 495 -28.41 22.32 -2.03
C ILE A 495 -28.25 20.88 -1.56
N LEU A 496 -27.25 20.16 -2.10
CA LEU A 496 -26.95 18.77 -1.74
C LEU A 496 -26.65 18.66 -0.24
N TRP A 497 -25.75 19.50 0.29
CA TRP A 497 -25.37 19.47 1.70
C TRP A 497 -26.50 19.94 2.62
N THR A 498 -27.41 20.79 2.17
CA THR A 498 -28.61 21.17 2.93
C THR A 498 -29.53 19.96 3.10
N LEU A 499 -29.81 19.24 2.02
CA LEU A 499 -30.71 18.08 2.03
C LEU A 499 -30.06 16.87 2.72
N TYR A 500 -28.89 16.46 2.24
CA TYR A 500 -28.21 15.27 2.71
C TYR A 500 -27.52 15.48 4.05
N GLY A 501 -26.90 16.64 4.26
CA GLY A 501 -26.31 17.00 5.55
C GLY A 501 -27.35 17.03 6.66
N MET A 502 -28.62 17.38 6.37
CA MET A 502 -29.69 17.33 7.36
C MET A 502 -29.97 15.89 7.84
N ILE A 503 -29.86 14.90 6.95
CA ILE A 503 -30.00 13.47 7.27
C ILE A 503 -28.76 12.94 8.01
N LEU A 504 -27.57 13.44 7.67
CA LEU A 504 -26.32 13.03 8.31
C LEU A 504 -26.15 13.61 9.72
N ILE A 505 -26.12 14.95 9.79
CA ILE A 505 -25.87 15.77 10.97
C ILE A 505 -26.73 17.02 10.81
N PRO A 506 -27.90 17.13 11.48
CA PRO A 506 -28.85 18.24 11.29
C PRO A 506 -28.23 19.64 11.37
N ARG A 507 -27.25 19.83 12.28
CA ARG A 507 -26.51 21.09 12.41
C ARG A 507 -25.69 21.43 11.16
N LEU A 508 -25.07 20.43 10.52
CA LEU A 508 -24.32 20.60 9.27
C LEU A 508 -25.25 20.95 8.12
N GLY A 509 -26.40 20.26 8.00
CA GLY A 509 -27.40 20.58 6.98
C GLY A 509 -27.95 22.00 7.12
N ALA A 510 -28.24 22.44 8.35
CA ALA A 510 -28.67 23.79 8.63
C ALA A 510 -27.59 24.84 8.32
N ALA A 511 -26.34 24.57 8.72
CA ALA A 511 -25.22 25.44 8.38
C ALA A 511 -25.00 25.54 6.87
N ALA A 512 -25.12 24.44 6.12
CA ALA A 512 -25.02 24.43 4.66
C ALA A 512 -26.14 25.25 4.00
N GLY A 513 -27.37 25.16 4.51
CA GLY A 513 -28.49 25.98 4.02
C GLY A 513 -28.29 27.48 4.23
N VAL A 514 -27.79 27.86 5.41
CA VAL A 514 -27.44 29.26 5.73
C VAL A 514 -26.29 29.74 4.85
N ALA A 515 -25.22 28.94 4.75
CA ALA A 515 -24.05 29.28 3.94
C ALA A 515 -24.40 29.41 2.45
N GLY A 516 -25.25 28.51 1.93
CA GLY A 516 -25.77 28.60 0.56
C GLY A 516 -26.59 29.86 0.33
N ALA A 517 -27.43 30.24 1.30
CA ALA A 517 -28.21 31.48 1.24
C ALA A 517 -27.32 32.72 1.24
N VAL A 518 -26.26 32.74 2.05
CA VAL A 518 -25.27 33.82 2.06
C VAL A 518 -24.51 33.87 0.75
N ALA A 519 -24.02 32.73 0.26
CA ALA A 519 -23.29 32.62 -0.99
C ALA A 519 -24.12 33.10 -2.20
N LEU A 520 -25.41 32.75 -2.22
CA LEU A 520 -26.38 33.22 -3.23
C LEU A 520 -26.44 34.74 -3.27
N VAL A 521 -26.49 35.42 -2.12
CA VAL A 521 -26.57 36.89 -2.02
C VAL A 521 -25.21 37.55 -2.33
N THR A 522 -24.09 36.98 -1.85
CA THR A 522 -22.78 37.63 -1.98
C THR A 522 -22.15 37.49 -3.36
N LEU A 523 -22.41 36.39 -4.06
CA LEU A 523 -21.80 36.09 -5.38
C LEU A 523 -22.63 36.61 -6.56
N PHE A 524 -23.73 37.31 -6.28
CA PHE A 524 -24.74 37.74 -7.24
C PHE A 524 -24.31 38.84 -8.27
N PRO A 525 -23.45 39.83 -7.96
CA PRO A 525 -23.25 40.98 -8.86
C PRO A 525 -22.56 40.71 -10.22
N GLY A 526 -21.94 39.56 -10.44
CA GLY A 526 -21.07 39.30 -11.60
C GLY A 526 -21.74 38.66 -12.84
N VAL A 527 -23.03 38.42 -12.76
CA VAL A 527 -23.60 37.24 -13.41
C VAL A 527 -24.42 37.52 -14.68
N HIS A 528 -25.16 38.63 -14.70
CA HIS A 528 -26.12 38.91 -15.75
C HIS A 528 -25.49 39.76 -16.86
N LEU A 529 -25.04 39.09 -17.92
CA LEU A 529 -24.40 39.72 -19.09
C LEU A 529 -25.36 39.96 -20.27
N THR A 530 -26.64 39.68 -20.09
CA THR A 530 -27.69 39.85 -21.12
C THR A 530 -28.99 40.32 -20.47
N ALA A 531 -29.85 40.98 -21.26
CA ALA A 531 -31.21 41.26 -20.83
C ALA A 531 -32.00 39.95 -20.72
N PHE A 532 -32.75 39.77 -19.62
CA PHE A 532 -33.48 38.53 -19.32
C PHE A 532 -34.94 38.81 -18.95
N ALA A 533 -35.77 37.77 -18.97
CA ALA A 533 -37.15 37.85 -18.55
C ALA A 533 -37.26 37.68 -17.02
N LEU A 534 -38.03 38.57 -16.39
CA LEU A 534 -38.27 38.55 -14.94
C LEU A 534 -38.81 37.18 -14.49
N LEU A 535 -38.20 36.58 -13.47
CA LEU A 535 -38.50 35.24 -12.92
C LEU A 535 -38.28 34.06 -13.88
N ASN A 536 -37.76 34.30 -15.09
CA ASN A 536 -37.50 33.26 -16.08
C ASN A 536 -36.04 33.31 -16.53
N ASN A 537 -35.15 32.99 -15.59
CA ASN A 537 -33.73 32.86 -15.83
C ASN A 537 -33.11 31.75 -14.96
N PRO A 538 -31.94 31.20 -15.37
CA PRO A 538 -31.28 30.11 -14.64
C PRO A 538 -30.93 30.44 -13.18
N TRP A 539 -30.69 31.71 -12.85
CA TRP A 539 -30.30 32.17 -11.51
C TRP A 539 -31.46 32.17 -10.54
N PHE A 540 -32.58 32.75 -10.98
CA PHE A 540 -33.82 32.70 -10.24
C PHE A 540 -34.25 31.24 -10.00
N LEU A 541 -34.05 30.35 -10.98
CA LEU A 541 -34.29 28.93 -10.83
C LEU A 541 -33.40 28.30 -9.74
N VAL A 542 -32.09 28.55 -9.74
CA VAL A 542 -31.15 28.02 -8.73
C VAL A 542 -31.44 28.56 -7.32
N GLY A 543 -31.71 29.86 -7.19
CA GLY A 543 -32.09 30.46 -5.91
C GLY A 543 -33.40 29.89 -5.38
N THR A 544 -34.38 29.68 -6.27
CA THR A 544 -35.65 29.02 -5.91
C THR A 544 -35.42 27.57 -5.50
N LEU A 545 -34.58 26.83 -6.21
CA LEU A 545 -34.20 25.45 -5.86
C LEU A 545 -33.54 25.37 -4.48
N LEU A 546 -32.69 26.34 -4.11
CA LEU A 546 -32.11 26.41 -2.77
C LEU A 546 -33.16 26.63 -1.69
N ILE A 547 -34.11 27.56 -1.89
CA ILE A 547 -35.20 27.81 -0.95
C ILE A 547 -36.08 26.57 -0.80
N VAL A 548 -36.43 25.92 -1.92
CA VAL A 548 -37.16 24.66 -1.94
C VAL A 548 -36.37 23.57 -1.23
N ALA A 549 -35.04 23.50 -1.40
CA ALA A 549 -34.19 22.55 -0.72
C ALA A 549 -34.14 22.78 0.80
N ILE A 550 -34.09 24.03 1.27
CA ILE A 550 -34.16 24.38 2.70
C ILE A 550 -35.51 23.94 3.29
N ALA A 551 -36.62 24.21 2.58
CA ALA A 551 -37.95 23.78 3.00
C ALA A 551 -38.11 22.24 2.96
N ALA A 552 -37.60 21.59 1.92
CA ALA A 552 -37.62 20.14 1.77
C ALA A 552 -36.75 19.45 2.81
N ALA A 553 -35.56 19.99 3.14
CA ALA A 553 -34.74 19.51 4.25
C ALA A 553 -35.51 19.59 5.57
N ALA A 554 -36.27 20.67 5.78
CA ALA A 554 -37.09 20.84 6.96
C ALA A 554 -38.22 19.78 7.04
N VAL A 555 -38.79 19.39 5.91
CA VAL A 555 -39.82 18.33 5.86
C VAL A 555 -39.18 16.95 6.02
N LEU A 556 -38.15 16.63 5.23
CA LEU A 556 -37.46 15.34 5.25
C LEU A 556 -36.93 14.99 6.63
N ALA A 557 -36.36 15.96 7.34
CA ALA A 557 -35.87 15.73 8.69
C ALA A 557 -36.99 15.42 9.69
N ARG A 558 -38.21 15.95 9.51
CA ARG A 558 -39.35 15.56 10.37
C ARG A 558 -39.83 14.14 10.11
N TRP A 559 -39.62 13.63 8.90
CA TRP A 559 -40.08 12.29 8.50
C TRP A 559 -39.05 11.20 8.82
N LEU A 560 -37.77 11.49 8.62
CA LEU A 560 -36.69 10.49 8.68
C LEU A 560 -35.96 10.46 10.03
N ILE A 561 -36.06 11.53 10.82
CA ILE A 561 -35.26 11.70 12.05
C ILE A 561 -36.21 11.74 13.26
N PRO A 562 -35.96 10.96 14.33
CA PRO A 562 -36.77 11.00 15.55
C PRO A 562 -36.84 12.41 16.14
N SER A 563 -38.03 12.83 16.60
CA SER A 563 -38.30 14.21 17.04
C SER A 563 -37.33 14.73 18.10
N ASP A 564 -36.82 13.84 18.94
CA ASP A 564 -36.00 14.20 20.11
C ASP A 564 -34.53 14.48 19.75
N SER A 565 -34.14 14.22 18.49
CA SER A 565 -32.76 14.32 18.03
C SER A 565 -32.43 15.59 17.22
N VAL A 566 -33.44 16.44 16.93
CA VAL A 566 -33.24 17.71 16.22
C VAL A 566 -33.62 18.88 17.12
N ASP A 567 -32.62 19.73 17.42
CA ASP A 567 -32.81 20.93 18.23
C ASP A 567 -33.89 21.85 17.63
N ARG A 568 -34.88 22.24 18.44
CA ARG A 568 -35.92 23.22 18.06
C ARG A 568 -35.40 24.48 17.33
N PRO A 569 -34.26 25.12 17.71
CA PRO A 569 -33.73 26.26 16.98
C PRO A 569 -33.37 25.98 15.51
N ILE A 570 -33.05 24.73 15.12
CA ILE A 570 -32.68 24.41 13.73
C ILE A 570 -33.85 24.68 12.78
N TRP A 571 -35.07 24.30 13.16
CA TRP A 571 -36.27 24.55 12.34
C TRP A 571 -36.54 26.05 12.17
N VAL A 572 -36.29 26.82 13.23
CA VAL A 572 -36.44 28.27 13.21
C VAL A 572 -35.42 28.89 12.29
N ILE A 573 -34.14 28.49 12.39
CA ILE A 573 -33.07 28.98 11.52
C ILE A 573 -33.40 28.70 10.05
N LEU A 574 -33.73 27.46 9.69
CA LEU A 574 -34.08 27.11 8.30
C LEU A 574 -35.27 27.93 7.77
N GLY A 575 -36.32 28.10 8.58
CA GLY A 575 -37.49 28.90 8.19
C GLY A 575 -37.17 30.38 8.01
N LEU A 576 -36.37 30.96 8.90
CA LEU A 576 -35.91 32.34 8.78
C LEU A 576 -35.00 32.51 7.56
N THR A 577 -34.05 31.59 7.34
CA THR A 577 -33.17 31.59 6.18
C THR A 577 -33.97 31.57 4.89
N ALA A 578 -34.88 30.60 4.69
CA ALA A 578 -35.72 30.54 3.50
C ALA A 578 -36.52 31.83 3.25
N THR A 579 -37.07 32.42 4.32
CA THR A 579 -37.87 33.65 4.26
C THR A 579 -37.02 34.88 3.89
N ILE A 580 -35.83 35.00 4.47
CA ILE A 580 -34.91 36.10 4.20
C ILE A 580 -34.31 35.95 2.79
N THR A 581 -33.92 34.73 2.41
CA THR A 581 -33.38 34.44 1.07
C THR A 581 -34.39 34.74 -0.03
N LEU A 582 -35.67 34.40 0.14
CA LEU A 582 -36.72 34.73 -0.84
C LEU A 582 -36.89 36.25 -1.01
N TRP A 583 -36.86 36.98 0.10
CA TRP A 583 -36.93 38.44 0.09
C TRP A 583 -35.75 39.07 -0.68
N PHE A 584 -34.53 38.61 -0.40
CA PHE A 584 -33.34 39.07 -1.11
C PHE A 584 -33.38 38.68 -2.59
N LEU A 585 -33.64 37.42 -2.91
CA LEU A 585 -33.65 36.89 -4.28
C LEU A 585 -34.58 37.70 -5.20
N ILE A 586 -35.80 38.00 -4.76
CA ILE A 586 -36.75 38.78 -5.57
C ILE A 586 -36.34 40.26 -5.64
N THR A 587 -35.81 40.82 -4.56
CA THR A 587 -35.30 42.21 -4.55
C THR A 587 -34.18 42.39 -5.57
N GLU A 588 -33.26 41.44 -5.58
CA GLU A 588 -32.12 41.34 -6.46
C GLU A 588 -32.56 41.13 -7.92
N GLU A 589 -33.45 40.18 -8.17
CA GLU A 589 -34.04 39.92 -9.49
C GLU A 589 -34.71 41.16 -10.09
N ILE A 590 -35.50 41.91 -9.30
CA ILE A 590 -36.12 43.16 -9.75
C ILE A 590 -35.05 44.19 -10.14
N TYR A 591 -33.99 44.32 -9.34
CA TYR A 591 -32.94 45.30 -9.61
C TYR A 591 -32.22 44.98 -10.92
N PHE A 592 -31.76 43.74 -11.09
CA PHE A 592 -30.98 43.33 -12.26
C PHE A 592 -31.82 43.23 -13.53
N TYR A 593 -33.12 42.94 -13.43
CA TYR A 593 -34.02 43.00 -14.57
C TYR A 593 -33.99 44.39 -15.24
N TRP A 594 -34.11 45.46 -14.44
CA TRP A 594 -34.07 46.83 -14.95
C TRP A 594 -32.66 47.27 -15.36
N TYR A 595 -31.64 46.90 -14.58
CA TYR A 595 -30.23 47.21 -14.90
C TYR A 595 -29.79 46.57 -16.21
N CYS A 596 -29.96 45.24 -16.36
CA CYS A 596 -29.51 44.52 -17.55
C CYS A 596 -30.30 44.90 -18.79
N ARG A 597 -31.59 45.25 -18.66
CA ARG A 597 -32.36 45.79 -19.78
C ARG A 597 -31.82 47.14 -20.25
N HIS A 598 -31.39 48.01 -19.33
CA HIS A 598 -30.76 49.29 -19.68
C HIS A 598 -29.38 49.12 -20.32
N VAL A 599 -28.55 48.21 -19.78
CA VAL A 599 -27.16 48.03 -20.22
C VAL A 599 -27.04 47.18 -21.49
N TYR A 600 -27.81 46.10 -21.59
CA TYR A 600 -27.69 45.08 -22.65
C TYR A 600 -28.91 45.01 -23.59
N GLY A 601 -30.00 45.72 -23.27
CA GLY A 601 -31.20 45.80 -24.10
C GLY A 601 -31.47 47.24 -24.55
N ASP A 602 -32.75 47.62 -24.60
CA ASP A 602 -33.14 49.00 -24.93
C ASP A 602 -32.74 49.96 -23.80
N ARG A 603 -32.00 51.02 -24.16
CA ARG A 603 -31.52 52.01 -23.18
C ARG A 603 -32.68 52.78 -22.55
N LEU A 604 -33.04 52.41 -21.32
CA LEU A 604 -34.11 53.04 -20.54
C LEU A 604 -33.59 54.27 -19.76
N VAL A 605 -34.19 55.43 -19.96
CA VAL A 605 -33.74 56.70 -19.33
C VAL A 605 -33.90 56.71 -17.79
N ASN A 606 -34.90 56.00 -17.26
CA ASN A 606 -35.27 56.02 -15.82
C ASN A 606 -35.23 54.63 -15.15
N TRP A 607 -34.39 53.71 -15.62
CA TRP A 607 -34.35 52.33 -15.13
C TRP A 607 -34.13 52.24 -13.60
N TYR A 608 -33.28 53.11 -13.03
CA TYR A 608 -32.98 53.11 -11.61
C TYR A 608 -34.20 53.50 -10.76
N TYR A 609 -35.00 54.46 -11.24
CA TYR A 609 -36.25 54.86 -10.59
C TYR A 609 -37.27 53.72 -10.61
N PHE A 610 -37.48 53.09 -11.77
CA PHE A 610 -38.37 51.94 -11.88
C PHE A 610 -37.91 50.79 -10.98
N SER A 611 -36.63 50.42 -11.02
CA SER A 611 -36.06 49.40 -10.13
C SER A 611 -36.41 49.64 -8.65
N ASN A 612 -36.11 50.84 -8.13
CA ASN A 612 -36.36 51.16 -6.73
C ASN A 612 -37.85 51.18 -6.37
N MET A 613 -38.71 51.69 -7.26
CA MET A 613 -40.16 51.69 -7.07
C MET A 613 -40.72 50.27 -6.96
N TYR A 614 -40.35 49.37 -7.89
CA TYR A 614 -40.81 47.97 -7.86
C TYR A 614 -40.29 47.21 -6.64
N ILE A 615 -39.05 47.48 -6.19
CA ILE A 615 -38.52 46.92 -4.93
C ILE A 615 -39.37 47.37 -3.73
N SER A 616 -39.74 48.67 -3.65
CA SER A 616 -40.55 49.19 -2.53
C SER A 616 -41.97 48.61 -2.53
N ILE A 617 -42.59 48.46 -3.70
CA ILE A 617 -43.88 47.78 -3.86
C ILE A 617 -43.77 46.32 -3.40
N PHE A 618 -42.72 45.61 -3.84
CA PHE A 618 -42.49 44.23 -3.44
C PHE A 618 -42.29 44.09 -1.93
N TRP A 619 -41.45 44.93 -1.31
CA TRP A 619 -41.23 44.90 0.14
C TRP A 619 -42.51 45.14 0.94
N ALA A 620 -43.40 46.02 0.45
CA ALA A 620 -44.70 46.28 1.06
C ALA A 620 -45.61 45.03 1.01
N ILE A 621 -45.74 44.43 -0.18
CA ILE A 621 -46.55 43.22 -0.39
C ILE A 621 -45.98 42.04 0.42
N TYR A 622 -44.66 41.85 0.37
CA TYR A 622 -43.97 40.77 1.09
C TYR A 622 -44.10 40.93 2.61
N GLY A 623 -43.88 42.14 3.14
CA GLY A 623 -44.07 42.44 4.56
C GLY A 623 -45.50 42.23 5.03
N ALA A 624 -46.50 42.62 4.23
CA ALA A 624 -47.91 42.37 4.53
C ALA A 624 -48.23 40.87 4.53
N ALA A 625 -47.73 40.12 3.54
CA ALA A 625 -47.90 38.67 3.47
C ALA A 625 -47.27 37.95 4.68
N LEU A 626 -46.05 38.35 5.08
CA LEU A 626 -45.40 37.83 6.29
C LEU A 626 -46.18 38.17 7.56
N MET A 627 -46.73 39.39 7.66
CA MET A 627 -47.55 39.79 8.79
C MET A 627 -48.80 38.90 8.92
N VAL A 628 -49.54 38.72 7.82
CA VAL A 628 -50.71 37.84 7.77
C VAL A 628 -50.33 36.41 8.13
N ALA A 629 -49.27 35.86 7.53
CA ALA A 629 -48.78 34.52 7.82
C ALA A 629 -48.37 34.35 9.30
N GLY A 630 -47.71 35.36 9.88
CA GLY A 630 -47.30 35.37 11.28
C GLY A 630 -48.47 35.36 12.26
N PHE A 631 -49.59 36.01 11.92
CA PHE A 631 -50.83 35.93 12.70
C PHE A 631 -51.54 34.58 12.51
N VAL A 632 -51.74 34.14 11.27
CA VAL A 632 -52.46 32.89 10.94
C VAL A 632 -51.75 31.66 11.50
N LYS A 633 -50.42 31.63 11.52
CA LYS A 633 -49.62 30.51 12.04
C LYS A 633 -49.15 30.72 13.49
N HIS A 634 -49.56 31.81 14.15
CA HIS A 634 -49.15 32.18 15.51
C HIS A 634 -47.62 32.23 15.73
N LEU A 635 -46.85 32.62 14.70
CA LEU A 635 -45.38 32.66 14.73
C LEU A 635 -44.87 34.05 15.11
N ARG A 636 -44.41 34.22 16.36
CA ARG A 636 -43.91 35.51 16.88
C ARG A 636 -42.75 36.09 16.06
N LEU A 637 -41.78 35.24 15.70
CA LEU A 637 -40.58 35.65 14.97
C LEU A 637 -40.89 36.18 13.57
N VAL A 638 -41.85 35.58 12.86
CA VAL A 638 -42.26 36.03 11.52
C VAL A 638 -42.91 37.42 11.58
N ARG A 639 -43.65 37.71 12.66
CA ARG A 639 -44.22 39.06 12.87
C ARG A 639 -43.15 40.10 13.15
N TYR A 640 -42.14 39.78 13.96
CA TYR A 640 -41.02 40.69 14.19
C TYR A 640 -40.21 40.95 12.91
N LEU A 641 -39.99 39.93 12.08
CA LEU A 641 -39.40 40.11 10.75
C LEU A 641 -40.24 41.03 9.87
N ALA A 642 -41.57 40.84 9.82
CA ALA A 642 -42.46 41.69 9.04
C ALA A 642 -42.41 43.15 9.50
N LEU A 643 -42.44 43.41 10.82
CA LEU A 643 -42.29 44.76 11.39
C LEU A 643 -40.93 45.37 11.05
N GLY A 644 -39.85 44.58 11.16
CA GLY A 644 -38.51 45.01 10.76
C GLY A 644 -38.45 45.39 9.28
N LEU A 645 -39.05 44.59 8.41
CA LEU A 645 -39.13 44.88 6.98
C LEU A 645 -39.95 46.14 6.68
N PHE A 646 -41.06 46.37 7.38
CA PHE A 646 -41.82 47.62 7.25
C PHE A 646 -41.03 48.84 7.70
N ALA A 647 -40.26 48.73 8.79
CA ALA A 647 -39.37 49.80 9.23
C ALA A 647 -38.28 50.09 8.18
N LEU A 648 -37.68 49.04 7.60
CA LEU A 648 -36.69 49.17 6.52
C LEU A 648 -37.29 49.77 5.25
N LEU A 649 -38.50 49.34 4.86
CA LEU A 649 -39.24 49.91 3.73
C LEU A 649 -39.49 51.41 3.95
N LEU A 650 -39.98 51.78 5.13
CA LEU A 650 -40.27 53.17 5.46
C LEU A 650 -39.00 54.02 5.42
N ALA A 651 -37.90 53.52 6.00
CA ALA A 651 -36.60 54.17 5.91
C ALA A 651 -36.13 54.31 4.46
N LYS A 652 -36.23 53.25 3.64
CA LYS A 652 -35.86 53.27 2.22
C LYS A 652 -36.67 54.30 1.45
N VAL A 653 -37.99 54.32 1.61
CA VAL A 653 -38.88 55.26 0.90
C VAL A 653 -38.50 56.70 1.24
N PHE A 654 -38.26 57.02 2.51
CA PHE A 654 -37.92 58.38 2.94
C PHE A 654 -36.49 58.81 2.58
N LEU A 655 -35.51 57.90 2.69
CA LEU A 655 -34.10 58.22 2.50
C LEU A 655 -33.66 58.12 1.03
N ILE A 656 -34.19 57.14 0.29
CA ILE A 656 -33.75 56.81 -1.07
C ILE A 656 -34.81 57.25 -2.09
N ASP A 657 -36.04 56.75 -2.00
CA ASP A 657 -37.05 56.98 -3.07
C ASP A 657 -37.50 58.44 -3.13
N MET A 658 -37.65 59.09 -1.97
CA MET A 658 -38.03 60.50 -1.85
C MET A 658 -36.90 61.48 -2.17
N SER A 659 -35.64 61.03 -2.18
CA SER A 659 -34.48 61.91 -2.47
C SER A 659 -34.56 62.55 -3.85
N ASN A 660 -35.19 61.86 -4.82
CA ASN A 660 -35.36 62.30 -6.20
C ASN A 660 -36.68 63.07 -6.44
N VAL A 661 -37.51 63.26 -5.40
CA VAL A 661 -38.79 63.96 -5.48
C VAL A 661 -38.63 65.42 -5.03
N PRO A 662 -39.23 66.40 -5.73
CA PRO A 662 -39.19 67.81 -5.32
C PRO A 662 -39.62 67.99 -3.86
N SER A 663 -38.94 68.88 -3.13
CA SER A 663 -39.04 69.07 -1.67
C SER A 663 -40.47 69.27 -1.15
N VAL A 664 -41.33 69.91 -1.96
CA VAL A 664 -42.73 70.17 -1.63
C VAL A 664 -43.54 68.88 -1.43
N TYR A 665 -43.39 67.91 -2.35
CA TYR A 665 -44.11 66.64 -2.27
C TYR A 665 -43.58 65.75 -1.14
N ARG A 666 -42.29 65.87 -0.81
CA ARG A 666 -41.72 65.19 0.38
C ARG A 666 -42.38 65.68 1.66
N MET A 667 -42.46 66.99 1.87
CA MET A 667 -43.10 67.58 3.06
C MET A 667 -44.57 67.18 3.17
N ALA A 668 -45.31 67.21 2.06
CA ALA A 668 -46.72 66.79 2.03
C ALA A 668 -46.90 65.31 2.39
N ALA A 669 -46.06 64.42 1.86
CA ALA A 669 -46.10 63.00 2.17
C ALA A 669 -45.72 62.69 3.63
N PHE A 670 -44.76 63.41 4.22
CA PHE A 670 -44.44 63.30 5.65
C PHE A 670 -45.62 63.71 6.54
N LEU A 671 -46.28 64.83 6.21
CA LEU A 671 -47.44 65.32 6.95
C LEU A 671 -48.60 64.33 6.86
N ALA A 672 -48.90 63.83 5.66
CA ALA A 672 -49.95 62.84 5.43
C ALA A 672 -49.67 61.52 6.15
N THR A 673 -48.43 61.03 6.13
CA THR A 673 -48.03 59.80 6.83
C THR A 673 -48.12 59.98 8.35
N GLY A 674 -47.67 61.10 8.89
CA GLY A 674 -47.78 61.43 10.32
C GLY A 674 -49.24 61.48 10.80
N LEU A 675 -50.11 62.14 10.03
CA LEU A 675 -51.56 62.17 10.30
C LEU A 675 -52.19 60.76 10.23
N THR A 676 -51.77 59.94 9.28
CA THR A 676 -52.28 58.56 9.13
C THR A 676 -51.84 57.68 10.30
N LEU A 677 -50.58 57.76 10.74
CA LEU A 677 -50.08 57.00 11.90
C LEU A 677 -50.77 57.42 13.19
N LEU A 678 -51.02 58.71 13.38
CA LEU A 678 -51.83 59.23 14.50
C LEU A 678 -53.26 58.68 14.45
N GLY A 679 -53.88 58.66 13.25
CA GLY A 679 -55.19 58.07 13.03
C GLY A 679 -55.26 56.58 13.34
N VAL A 680 -54.29 55.80 12.87
CA VAL A 680 -54.21 54.35 13.12
C VAL A 680 -53.93 54.05 14.61
N SER A 681 -53.04 54.82 15.25
CA SER A 681 -52.78 54.70 16.69
C SER A 681 -54.03 55.02 17.52
N TYR A 682 -54.75 56.09 17.17
CA TYR A 682 -56.02 56.45 17.79
C TYR A 682 -57.08 55.35 17.60
N LEU A 683 -57.22 54.81 16.38
CA LEU A 683 -58.14 53.71 16.07
C LEU A 683 -57.79 52.43 16.85
N TYR A 684 -56.51 52.08 16.96
CA TYR A 684 -56.06 50.92 17.74
C TYR A 684 -56.35 51.09 19.24
N MET A 685 -56.06 52.27 19.81
CA MET A 685 -56.39 52.56 21.21
C MET A 685 -57.91 52.57 21.43
N TYR A 686 -58.68 53.13 20.51
CA TYR A 686 -60.14 53.15 20.57
C TYR A 686 -60.73 51.73 20.51
N ALA A 687 -60.23 50.88 19.61
CA ALA A 687 -60.64 49.47 19.49
C ALA A 687 -60.29 48.66 20.75
N LYS A 688 -59.09 48.86 21.31
CA LYS A 688 -58.67 48.25 22.58
C LYS A 688 -59.53 48.70 23.76
N LYS A 689 -59.86 49.99 23.84
CA LYS A 689 -60.67 50.56 24.95
C LYS A 689 -62.14 50.13 24.91
N LYS A 690 -62.66 49.75 23.74
CA LYS A 690 -64.03 49.24 23.56
C LYS A 690 -64.16 47.71 23.69
N GLY A 691 -63.10 46.99 24.05
CA GLY A 691 -63.12 45.52 24.18
C GLY A 691 -63.32 44.77 22.86
N LEU A 692 -63.20 45.44 21.71
CA LEU A 692 -63.37 44.83 20.38
C LEU A 692 -62.24 43.84 20.03
N LEU A 693 -61.18 43.79 20.84
CA LEU A 693 -60.02 42.90 20.68
C LEU A 693 -60.00 41.73 21.67
N ASP A 694 -61.00 41.62 22.57
CA ASP A 694 -61.02 40.64 23.69
C ASP A 694 -61.31 39.19 23.26
N GLY A 695 -61.58 38.96 21.97
CA GLY A 695 -61.69 37.62 21.37
C GLY A 695 -60.38 37.08 20.77
N MET A 696 -59.27 37.81 20.84
CA MET A 696 -57.98 37.36 20.31
C MET A 696 -57.10 36.77 21.42
N PRO A 697 -56.47 35.59 21.22
CA PRO A 697 -55.65 34.96 22.24
C PRO A 697 -54.50 35.88 22.67
N ASN A 698 -54.34 36.02 24.00
CA ASN A 698 -53.39 36.91 24.67
C ASN A 698 -52.00 36.91 24.01
N LEU A 699 -51.58 38.08 23.54
CA LEU A 699 -50.30 38.32 22.87
C LEU A 699 -49.10 38.48 23.82
N GLY A 700 -49.23 38.06 25.09
CA GLY A 700 -48.15 38.12 26.07
C GLY A 700 -48.14 36.88 26.96
N GLN A 701 -47.45 35.84 26.50
CA GLN A 701 -46.74 34.82 27.32
C GLN A 701 -46.04 33.83 26.40
#